data_AF-A0A416G0A0-F1
#
_entry.id   AF-A0A416G0A0-F1
#
_cell.length_a   1.000
_cell.length_b   1.000
_cell.length_c   1.000
_cell.angle_alpha   90.00
_cell.angle_beta   90.00
_cell.angle_gamma   90.00
#
_symmetry.space_group_name_H-M   'P 1'
#
loop_
_entity.id
_entity.type
_entity.pdbx_description
1 polymer ?
#
loop_
_entity_poly.entity_id
_entity_poly.type
_entity_poly.pdbx_seq_one_letter_code
_entity_poly.pdbx_strand_id
1 'polypeptide(L)'
;MIPESEEIPEDTALPEIHVQVGDAGIALYADEGITGKGTKEYPYVICNVKQWFTVMGENQKNQYNGNQSSGVSKYIRLGADIDLSGESWESRTLTAGLDGNGYELSGISQPLFNVLAGTVKNLILSNVTITGDGKHVGAIARTVGADSQIENCYISGSLATTGNCAAGGLIGQVQSGTLEIQNCIVNAEIENKDNNNRESLAGGLVGSVKVKNGTQLNIMNCIAMGSVSTNSGRGAGGLVGGQGKTVTINKSAALQEEISTNSSQYYVDRIFGYFGDYQVHVVGGRNFAYQGMRVKCGETLLDKENDKDRKWPELHRGESVFKPDLLTTNFWKNTIGWGSDAENWEFAANQLPTLKMQRDNKEVIIFSGADIPEYLEATETKTGSVKSGETGIAGAEITFKKGSSEKKATTGSDGTFSIDLANGDYDVTIKKTGYITVRTTVTISDADLEALNFTMETNPVSMLSGQTVTGTFQTTDADTVTADGKIALTYTGNEDLQAGDFKLSSEEDGTEYDGVTILGVDNTENESGIKIQFAKSLNLGNTNKITLYVHYKGSSIGSIVLKKKVNLVQLAAPADVKWDETVKGKAVWSSVAYASGYKVQLYKDGSALGVPVTLGAGETGYDFTAQIAESGIYTFGVRATGDGSTYGDSEEATIEPMYFPSRP
;
A
#
# COMPACT_ATOMS: atom_id res chain seq x y z
N MET A 1 -33.43 -102.10 28.00
CA MET A 1 -33.32 -101.03 29.01
C MET A 1 -32.12 -100.18 28.64
N ILE A 2 -32.32 -98.87 28.66
CA ILE A 2 -31.45 -97.83 28.08
C ILE A 2 -30.00 -97.95 28.59
N PRO A 3 -28.99 -97.82 27.72
CA PRO A 3 -27.66 -97.44 28.14
C PRO A 3 -27.35 -95.98 27.77
N GLU A 4 -26.83 -95.26 28.76
CA GLU A 4 -26.08 -94.02 28.63
C GLU A 4 -24.85 -94.27 27.73
N SER A 5 -24.58 -93.35 26.81
CA SER A 5 -23.44 -93.45 25.88
C SER A 5 -22.25 -92.65 26.41
N GLU A 6 -21.22 -93.40 26.80
CA GLU A 6 -19.83 -92.99 27.01
C GLU A 6 -19.09 -92.84 25.66
N GLU A 7 -18.26 -91.78 25.59
CA GLU A 7 -16.96 -91.58 24.90
C GLU A 7 -16.74 -92.08 23.44
N ILE A 8 -15.98 -91.38 22.57
CA ILE A 8 -14.52 -91.16 22.58
C ILE A 8 -14.18 -90.07 21.51
N PRO A 9 -13.03 -89.35 21.61
CA PRO A 9 -12.80 -88.02 21.05
C PRO A 9 -11.90 -87.95 19.79
N GLU A 10 -11.68 -86.70 19.35
CA GLU A 10 -10.54 -86.09 18.62
C GLU A 10 -9.95 -86.82 17.39
N ASP A 11 -9.98 -86.16 16.22
CA ASP A 11 -8.83 -85.36 15.73
C ASP A 11 -9.16 -84.66 14.38
N THR A 12 -8.41 -83.60 14.10
CA THR A 12 -8.09 -82.95 12.80
C THR A 12 -9.01 -81.87 12.19
N ALA A 13 -8.85 -80.67 12.77
CA ALA A 13 -8.66 -79.34 12.15
C ALA A 13 -9.11 -79.04 10.71
N LEU A 14 -9.87 -77.94 10.55
CA LEU A 14 -9.83 -76.97 9.43
C LEU A 14 -10.42 -75.61 9.94
N PRO A 15 -10.12 -74.45 9.30
CA PRO A 15 -9.54 -73.28 9.96
C PRO A 15 -10.52 -72.23 10.51
N GLU A 16 -10.07 -71.47 11.51
CA GLU A 16 -10.68 -70.20 11.94
C GLU A 16 -10.65 -69.16 10.82
N ILE A 17 -11.83 -68.82 10.30
CA ILE A 17 -12.04 -67.62 9.49
C ILE A 17 -12.32 -66.47 10.46
N HIS A 18 -11.37 -65.55 10.60
CA HIS A 18 -11.64 -64.25 11.20
C HIS A 18 -12.56 -63.44 10.27
N VAL A 19 -13.84 -63.34 10.60
CA VAL A 19 -14.76 -62.40 9.95
C VAL A 19 -14.72 -61.08 10.71
N GLN A 20 -14.10 -60.06 10.10
CA GLN A 20 -14.38 -58.67 10.40
C GLN A 20 -15.88 -58.42 10.17
N VAL A 21 -16.63 -58.17 11.24
CA VAL A 21 -17.97 -57.62 11.13
C VAL A 21 -17.83 -56.10 11.14
N GLY A 22 -17.94 -55.50 9.96
CA GLY A 22 -18.16 -54.08 9.80
C GLY A 22 -19.58 -53.74 10.24
N ASP A 23 -19.70 -52.80 11.17
CA ASP A 23 -21.00 -52.30 11.62
C ASP A 23 -21.55 -51.28 10.62
N ALA A 24 -22.56 -51.72 9.86
CA ALA A 24 -23.46 -50.85 9.13
C ALA A 24 -24.89 -51.03 9.65
N GLY A 25 -25.41 -50.01 10.33
CA GLY A 25 -26.79 -49.54 10.15
C GLY A 25 -27.85 -50.01 11.14
N ILE A 26 -28.16 -49.16 12.12
CA ILE A 26 -29.54 -48.75 12.39
C ILE A 26 -29.58 -47.21 12.36
N ALA A 27 -30.06 -46.67 11.23
CA ALA A 27 -30.27 -45.25 11.04
C ALA A 27 -31.64 -44.84 11.60
N LEU A 28 -31.63 -44.04 12.66
CA LEU A 28 -32.73 -43.16 13.03
C LEU A 28 -32.22 -41.73 12.85
N TYR A 29 -32.69 -41.06 11.79
CA TYR A 29 -32.51 -39.63 11.46
C TYR A 29 -31.23 -38.96 12.00
N ALA A 30 -30.06 -39.33 11.46
CA ALA A 30 -28.79 -38.67 11.76
C ALA A 30 -28.61 -37.46 10.82
N ASP A 31 -28.62 -36.25 11.40
CA ASP A 31 -28.08 -35.05 10.75
C ASP A 31 -26.67 -35.36 10.21
N GLU A 32 -26.45 -35.10 8.93
CA GLU A 32 -25.29 -35.54 8.15
C GLU A 32 -23.91 -35.20 8.77
N GLY A 33 -23.26 -36.19 9.41
CA GLY A 33 -21.79 -36.30 9.48
C GLY A 33 -21.04 -35.61 10.63
N ILE A 34 -21.69 -34.92 11.57
CA ILE A 34 -21.01 -34.38 12.77
C ILE A 34 -20.90 -35.50 13.81
N THR A 35 -19.66 -35.86 14.19
CA THR A 35 -19.40 -36.90 15.19
C THR A 35 -19.26 -36.30 16.60
N GLY A 36 -19.39 -37.11 17.64
CA GLY A 36 -19.26 -36.69 19.04
C GLY A 36 -20.60 -36.57 19.78
N LYS A 37 -20.55 -36.08 21.02
CA LYS A 37 -21.73 -35.97 21.92
C LYS A 37 -21.95 -34.56 22.48
N GLY A 38 -21.16 -33.58 22.05
CA GLY A 38 -21.20 -32.21 22.56
C GLY A 38 -20.80 -32.06 24.03
N THR A 39 -20.08 -33.05 24.58
CA THR A 39 -19.54 -33.07 25.95
C THR A 39 -18.06 -32.72 25.95
N LYS A 40 -17.48 -32.38 27.10
CA LYS A 40 -16.06 -32.02 27.18
C LYS A 40 -15.14 -33.15 26.70
N GLU A 41 -15.47 -34.39 27.07
CA GLU A 41 -14.73 -35.61 26.71
C GLU A 41 -14.99 -36.04 25.26
N TYR A 42 -16.20 -35.80 24.76
CA TYR A 42 -16.62 -36.14 23.40
C TYR A 42 -17.26 -34.92 22.73
N PRO A 43 -16.45 -33.91 22.32
CA PRO A 43 -16.96 -32.71 21.65
C PRO A 43 -17.53 -33.04 20.28
N TYR A 44 -18.43 -32.20 19.78
CA TYR A 44 -18.86 -32.31 18.38
C TYR A 44 -17.74 -31.90 17.44
N VAL A 45 -17.39 -32.76 16.48
CA VAL A 45 -16.28 -32.52 15.56
C VAL A 45 -16.78 -31.88 14.26
N ILE A 46 -16.23 -30.71 13.96
CA ILE A 46 -16.58 -29.89 12.79
C ILE A 46 -15.41 -29.96 11.79
N CYS A 47 -15.66 -30.46 10.59
CA CYS A 47 -14.63 -30.69 9.56
C CYS A 47 -14.83 -29.87 8.29
N ASN A 48 -15.90 -29.09 8.18
CA ASN A 48 -16.18 -28.28 7.00
C ASN A 48 -17.16 -27.13 7.28
N VAL A 49 -17.27 -26.23 6.30
CA VAL A 49 -18.14 -25.05 6.31
C VAL A 49 -19.61 -25.40 6.59
N LYS A 50 -20.16 -26.43 5.93
CA LYS A 50 -21.57 -26.84 6.13
C LYS A 50 -21.83 -27.29 7.57
N GLN A 51 -20.88 -28.00 8.18
CA GLN A 51 -20.98 -28.40 9.58
C GLN A 51 -20.83 -27.22 10.54
N TRP A 52 -19.93 -26.27 10.24
CA TRP A 52 -19.81 -25.02 10.99
C TRP A 52 -21.17 -24.29 11.03
N PHE A 53 -21.80 -24.12 9.86
CA PHE A 53 -23.14 -23.53 9.79
C PHE A 53 -24.21 -24.33 10.48
N THR A 54 -24.13 -25.66 10.44
CA THR A 54 -25.06 -26.52 11.17
C THR A 54 -24.96 -26.25 12.68
N VAL A 55 -23.75 -26.12 13.22
CA VAL A 55 -23.54 -25.75 14.64
C VAL A 55 -24.00 -24.30 14.90
N MET A 56 -23.62 -23.37 14.04
CA MET A 56 -23.94 -21.95 14.18
C MET A 56 -25.38 -21.58 13.78
N GLY A 57 -26.18 -22.58 13.37
CA GLY A 57 -27.57 -22.59 12.89
C GLY A 57 -28.27 -21.24 12.68
N GLU A 58 -28.82 -20.98 11.50
CA GLU A 58 -29.63 -19.79 11.28
C GLU A 58 -31.07 -19.99 11.81
N ASN A 59 -31.52 -19.14 12.73
CA ASN A 59 -32.92 -19.03 13.19
C ASN A 59 -33.55 -20.26 13.88
N GLN A 60 -32.80 -21.31 14.26
CA GLN A 60 -33.35 -22.47 14.99
C GLN A 60 -32.38 -23.11 16.01
N LYS A 61 -32.95 -23.64 17.10
CA LYS A 61 -32.26 -24.53 18.05
C LYS A 61 -31.97 -25.86 17.35
N ASN A 62 -30.79 -26.41 17.58
CA ASN A 62 -30.45 -27.75 17.11
C ASN A 62 -29.67 -28.51 18.19
N GLN A 63 -29.46 -29.80 17.95
CA GLN A 63 -28.77 -30.68 18.89
C GLN A 63 -27.30 -30.30 19.14
N TYR A 64 -26.71 -29.49 18.26
CA TYR A 64 -25.31 -29.10 18.29
C TYR A 64 -25.06 -27.78 19.03
N ASN A 65 -25.99 -26.81 18.97
CA ASN A 65 -25.92 -25.57 19.76
C ASN A 65 -26.69 -25.65 21.09
N GLY A 66 -27.62 -26.61 21.23
CA GLY A 66 -28.34 -26.91 22.46
C GLY A 66 -29.67 -26.16 22.63
N ASN A 67 -30.28 -26.27 23.82
CA ASN A 67 -31.69 -25.87 24.03
C ASN A 67 -31.91 -24.35 24.23
N GLN A 68 -30.83 -23.56 24.29
CA GLN A 68 -30.89 -22.10 24.41
C GLN A 68 -30.93 -21.48 23.01
N SER A 69 -31.92 -20.64 22.74
CA SER A 69 -32.17 -20.05 21.41
C SER A 69 -31.03 -19.17 20.88
N SER A 70 -30.12 -18.70 21.74
CA SER A 70 -29.14 -17.66 21.43
C SER A 70 -27.69 -18.03 21.77
N GLY A 71 -27.38 -19.30 22.05
CA GLY A 71 -26.03 -19.71 22.45
C GLY A 71 -25.59 -21.07 21.90
N VAL A 72 -24.27 -21.26 21.83
CA VAL A 72 -23.59 -22.55 21.60
C VAL A 72 -23.20 -23.11 22.97
N SER A 73 -24.05 -24.01 23.47
CA SER A 73 -23.97 -24.57 24.82
C SER A 73 -23.36 -25.97 24.89
N LYS A 74 -22.76 -26.43 23.78
CA LYS A 74 -22.09 -27.72 23.66
C LYS A 74 -20.61 -27.50 23.36
N TYR A 75 -19.81 -28.49 23.72
CA TYR A 75 -18.39 -28.50 23.36
C TYR A 75 -18.23 -28.87 21.89
N ILE A 76 -17.51 -28.03 21.15
CA ILE A 76 -17.21 -28.22 19.73
C ILE A 76 -15.70 -28.23 19.51
N ARG A 77 -15.26 -28.99 18.51
CA ARG A 77 -13.86 -29.17 18.17
C ARG A 77 -13.67 -29.18 16.66
N LEU A 78 -12.62 -28.56 16.14
CA LEU A 78 -12.30 -28.69 14.72
C LEU A 78 -11.64 -30.05 14.42
N GLY A 79 -12.01 -30.63 13.28
CA GLY A 79 -11.48 -31.89 12.77
C GLY A 79 -10.71 -31.74 11.45
N ALA A 80 -10.72 -30.55 10.85
CA ALA A 80 -9.98 -30.17 9.66
C ALA A 80 -9.84 -28.65 9.61
N ASP A 81 -8.96 -28.15 8.75
CA ASP A 81 -8.92 -26.72 8.40
C ASP A 81 -10.21 -26.33 7.66
N ILE A 82 -10.73 -25.15 7.94
CA ILE A 82 -12.00 -24.66 7.39
C ILE A 82 -11.82 -23.21 6.91
N ASP A 83 -12.07 -22.98 5.63
CA ASP A 83 -12.10 -21.63 5.06
C ASP A 83 -13.53 -21.07 5.05
N LEU A 84 -13.73 -19.95 5.74
CA LEU A 84 -15.00 -19.22 5.84
C LEU A 84 -15.00 -17.94 4.99
N SER A 85 -14.10 -17.84 4.00
CA SER A 85 -14.05 -16.71 3.07
C SER A 85 -15.37 -16.50 2.34
N GLY A 86 -15.93 -15.28 2.44
CA GLY A 86 -17.20 -14.92 1.82
C GLY A 86 -18.45 -15.42 2.55
N GLU A 87 -18.27 -16.11 3.68
CA GLU A 87 -19.34 -16.70 4.48
C GLU A 87 -19.75 -15.79 5.65
N SER A 88 -21.02 -15.90 6.08
CA SER A 88 -21.54 -15.20 7.26
C SER A 88 -22.53 -16.07 8.03
N TRP A 89 -22.53 -15.99 9.36
CA TRP A 89 -23.40 -16.80 10.23
C TRP A 89 -24.07 -15.97 11.32
N GLU A 90 -25.10 -16.53 11.94
CA GLU A 90 -25.77 -15.88 13.07
C GLU A 90 -24.79 -15.72 14.25
N SER A 91 -24.63 -14.49 14.76
CA SER A 91 -23.77 -14.23 15.91
C SER A 91 -24.38 -14.82 17.19
N ARG A 92 -23.64 -15.72 17.87
CA ARG A 92 -24.12 -16.47 19.04
C ARG A 92 -23.26 -16.26 20.28
N THR A 93 -23.78 -16.60 21.46
CA THR A 93 -23.00 -16.66 22.70
C THR A 93 -22.36 -18.04 22.88
N LEU A 94 -21.05 -18.16 23.02
CA LEU A 94 -20.41 -19.42 23.41
C LEU A 94 -20.48 -19.59 24.93
N THR A 95 -21.15 -20.64 25.42
CA THR A 95 -21.28 -20.92 26.87
C THR A 95 -20.57 -22.20 27.34
N ALA A 96 -20.08 -23.02 26.40
CA ALA A 96 -19.30 -24.22 26.70
C ALA A 96 -17.85 -24.05 26.25
N GLY A 97 -17.44 -24.64 25.13
CA GLY A 97 -16.11 -24.39 24.59
C GLY A 97 -15.89 -24.78 23.14
N LEU A 98 -14.93 -24.10 22.52
CA LEU A 98 -14.41 -24.35 21.19
C LEU A 98 -12.94 -24.76 21.31
N ASP A 99 -12.61 -25.95 20.84
CA ASP A 99 -11.24 -26.42 20.68
C ASP A 99 -10.86 -26.43 19.19
N GLY A 100 -9.98 -25.53 18.78
CA GLY A 100 -9.46 -25.50 17.42
C GLY A 100 -8.63 -26.72 17.07
N ASN A 101 -8.13 -27.48 18.07
CA ASN A 101 -7.37 -28.71 17.88
C ASN A 101 -6.20 -28.57 16.89
N GLY A 102 -5.62 -27.36 16.84
CA GLY A 102 -4.54 -26.98 15.93
C GLY A 102 -4.89 -26.99 14.45
N TYR A 103 -6.18 -26.93 14.12
CA TYR A 103 -6.65 -26.67 12.77
C TYR A 103 -6.94 -25.17 12.58
N GLU A 104 -6.80 -24.74 11.34
CA GLU A 104 -7.01 -23.37 10.89
C GLU A 104 -8.48 -23.08 10.58
N LEU A 105 -8.94 -21.92 11.00
CA LEU A 105 -10.21 -21.33 10.59
C LEU A 105 -9.91 -19.99 9.90
N SER A 106 -9.95 -19.97 8.58
CA SER A 106 -9.49 -18.83 7.77
C SER A 106 -10.64 -17.99 7.21
N GLY A 107 -10.33 -16.78 6.74
CA GLY A 107 -11.22 -15.99 5.89
C GLY A 107 -12.40 -15.34 6.61
N ILE A 108 -12.34 -15.23 7.94
CA ILE A 108 -13.45 -14.73 8.74
C ILE A 108 -13.63 -13.21 8.57
N SER A 109 -14.87 -12.80 8.29
CA SER A 109 -15.27 -11.41 8.08
C SER A 109 -16.08 -10.80 9.25
N GLN A 110 -16.36 -11.62 10.27
CA GLN A 110 -17.07 -11.25 11.49
C GLN A 110 -16.49 -11.98 12.71
N PRO A 111 -16.72 -11.49 13.95
CA PRO A 111 -16.36 -12.22 15.17
C PRO A 111 -17.00 -13.61 15.20
N LEU A 112 -16.28 -14.63 15.65
CA LEU A 112 -16.84 -15.98 15.78
C LEU A 112 -18.09 -16.00 16.65
N PHE A 113 -18.05 -15.26 17.76
CA PHE A 113 -19.13 -15.17 18.73
C PHE A 113 -19.53 -13.71 19.01
N ASN A 114 -20.80 -13.52 19.34
CA ASN A 114 -21.26 -12.25 19.89
C ASN A 114 -20.70 -12.05 21.30
N VAL A 115 -20.85 -13.08 22.14
CA VAL A 115 -20.46 -13.05 23.55
C VAL A 115 -19.69 -14.32 23.89
N LEU A 116 -18.58 -14.18 24.61
CA LEU A 116 -17.84 -15.28 25.21
C LEU A 116 -18.25 -15.46 26.68
N ALA A 117 -18.60 -16.70 27.04
CA ALA A 117 -18.97 -17.14 28.38
C ALA A 117 -18.52 -18.60 28.60
N GLY A 118 -17.32 -18.92 28.11
CA GLY A 118 -16.79 -20.28 28.04
C GLY A 118 -15.31 -20.30 27.64
N THR A 119 -14.81 -21.43 27.15
CA THR A 119 -13.40 -21.63 26.81
C THR A 119 -13.17 -21.69 25.30
N VAL A 120 -12.19 -20.96 24.80
CA VAL A 120 -11.66 -21.11 23.44
C VAL A 120 -10.19 -21.53 23.53
N LYS A 121 -9.80 -22.57 22.80
CA LYS A 121 -8.42 -23.05 22.85
C LYS A 121 -7.87 -23.61 21.56
N ASN A 122 -6.54 -23.65 21.44
CA ASN A 122 -5.81 -24.31 20.36
C ASN A 122 -6.28 -23.89 18.96
N LEU A 123 -6.63 -22.61 18.82
CA LEU A 123 -7.32 -22.07 17.65
C LEU A 123 -6.38 -21.21 16.82
N ILE A 124 -6.34 -21.46 15.52
CA ILE A 124 -5.62 -20.65 14.53
C ILE A 124 -6.68 -19.91 13.71
N LEU A 125 -6.67 -18.57 13.78
CA LEU A 125 -7.50 -17.71 12.93
C LEU A 125 -6.59 -16.93 11.99
N SER A 126 -6.72 -17.17 10.69
CA SER A 126 -5.93 -16.49 9.68
C SER A 126 -6.80 -15.74 8.68
N ASN A 127 -6.18 -14.81 7.95
CA ASN A 127 -6.87 -14.00 6.96
C ASN A 127 -8.14 -13.33 7.55
N VAL A 128 -8.04 -12.89 8.81
CA VAL A 128 -9.13 -12.20 9.51
C VAL A 128 -9.30 -10.83 8.89
N THR A 129 -10.52 -10.46 8.48
CA THR A 129 -10.82 -9.10 8.01
C THR A 129 -12.18 -8.66 8.55
N ILE A 130 -12.20 -8.13 9.77
CA ILE A 130 -13.45 -7.80 10.47
C ILE A 130 -13.67 -6.28 10.48
N THR A 131 -14.84 -5.84 10.02
CA THR A 131 -15.31 -4.46 10.19
C THR A 131 -16.53 -4.43 11.11
N GLY A 132 -16.46 -3.62 12.17
CA GLY A 132 -17.39 -3.65 13.30
C GLY A 132 -18.73 -2.97 13.09
N ASP A 133 -18.92 -2.17 12.05
CA ASP A 133 -20.15 -1.39 11.78
C ASP A 133 -20.79 -0.78 13.05
N GLY A 134 -19.99 -0.05 13.83
CA GLY A 134 -20.46 0.59 15.07
C GLY A 134 -20.66 -0.35 16.26
N LYS A 135 -20.02 -1.53 16.28
CA LYS A 135 -20.07 -2.52 17.35
C LYS A 135 -18.67 -2.93 17.79
N HIS A 136 -18.52 -3.40 19.03
CA HIS A 136 -17.25 -3.97 19.51
C HIS A 136 -16.74 -5.08 18.60
N VAL A 137 -15.43 -5.14 18.39
CA VAL A 137 -14.79 -6.11 17.50
C VAL A 137 -13.67 -6.82 18.24
N GLY A 138 -13.70 -8.16 18.18
CA GLY A 138 -12.53 -9.02 18.32
C GLY A 138 -12.74 -10.30 17.56
N ALA A 139 -11.65 -10.95 17.14
CA ALA A 139 -11.75 -12.11 16.25
C ALA A 139 -12.56 -13.25 16.87
N ILE A 140 -12.36 -13.50 18.17
CA ILE A 140 -13.09 -14.53 18.90
C ILE A 140 -14.47 -14.03 19.30
N ALA A 141 -14.55 -12.87 19.96
CA ALA A 141 -15.84 -12.33 20.38
C ALA A 141 -15.89 -10.81 20.48
N ARG A 142 -17.10 -10.26 20.32
CA ARG A 142 -17.36 -8.85 20.59
C ARG A 142 -17.19 -8.53 22.07
N THR A 143 -17.80 -9.34 22.94
CA THR A 143 -17.78 -9.09 24.37
C THR A 143 -17.60 -10.35 25.22
N VAL A 144 -17.22 -10.17 26.48
CA VAL A 144 -17.23 -11.24 27.51
C VAL A 144 -18.38 -11.02 28.47
N GLY A 145 -19.19 -12.05 28.67
CA GLY A 145 -20.42 -12.02 29.48
C GLY A 145 -20.34 -12.78 30.80
N ALA A 146 -19.43 -13.75 30.93
CA ALA A 146 -19.21 -14.56 32.12
C ALA A 146 -17.75 -15.01 32.20
N ASP A 147 -17.38 -15.71 33.27
CA ASP A 147 -16.03 -16.26 33.43
C ASP A 147 -15.63 -17.08 32.20
N SER A 148 -14.50 -16.71 31.59
CA SER A 148 -14.09 -17.19 30.27
C SER A 148 -12.59 -17.37 30.18
N GLN A 149 -12.16 -18.25 29.29
CA GLN A 149 -10.76 -18.59 29.08
C GLN A 149 -10.42 -18.62 27.59
N ILE A 150 -9.27 -18.08 27.22
CA ILE A 150 -8.69 -18.16 25.88
C ILE A 150 -7.25 -18.66 26.03
N GLU A 151 -6.94 -19.84 25.49
CA GLU A 151 -5.61 -20.45 25.64
C GLU A 151 -5.04 -20.95 24.30
N ASN A 152 -3.74 -20.81 24.09
CA ASN A 152 -3.03 -21.37 22.93
C ASN A 152 -3.66 -20.96 21.58
N CYS A 153 -3.95 -19.67 21.38
CA CYS A 153 -4.59 -19.17 20.15
C CYS A 153 -3.64 -18.27 19.34
N TYR A 154 -3.71 -18.35 18.01
CA TYR A 154 -3.02 -17.47 17.09
C TYR A 154 -4.01 -16.79 16.15
N ILE A 155 -3.90 -15.47 16.01
CA ILE A 155 -4.77 -14.65 15.16
C ILE A 155 -3.90 -13.81 14.21
N SER A 156 -4.20 -13.81 12.92
CA SER A 156 -3.59 -12.91 11.92
C SER A 156 -4.60 -12.22 11.01
N GLY A 157 -4.41 -10.92 10.77
CA GLY A 157 -5.25 -10.15 9.84
C GLY A 157 -5.50 -8.70 10.26
N SER A 158 -6.71 -8.20 10.04
CA SER A 158 -7.13 -6.83 10.30
C SER A 158 -8.49 -6.76 10.98
N LEU A 159 -8.62 -5.85 11.95
CA LEU A 159 -9.84 -5.63 12.72
C LEU A 159 -10.08 -4.13 12.87
N ALA A 160 -11.19 -3.65 12.33
CA ALA A 160 -11.55 -2.24 12.40
C ALA A 160 -12.96 -2.07 12.98
N THR A 161 -13.19 -0.97 13.69
CA THR A 161 -14.56 -0.53 14.04
C THR A 161 -14.69 0.98 13.95
N THR A 162 -15.93 1.43 13.86
CA THR A 162 -16.34 2.82 14.03
C THR A 162 -17.21 2.95 15.28
N GLY A 163 -17.65 4.18 15.58
CA GLY A 163 -18.52 4.49 16.70
C GLY A 163 -17.87 4.29 18.08
N ASN A 164 -18.71 4.43 19.10
CA ASN A 164 -18.34 4.27 20.49
C ASN A 164 -18.17 2.77 20.85
N CYS A 165 -17.12 2.16 20.31
CA CYS A 165 -16.85 0.75 20.41
C CYS A 165 -15.36 0.49 20.58
N ALA A 166 -15.04 -0.72 20.99
CA ALA A 166 -13.68 -1.13 21.25
C ALA A 166 -13.27 -2.21 20.25
N ALA A 167 -12.05 -2.10 19.73
CA ALA A 167 -11.42 -3.08 18.87
C ALA A 167 -10.30 -3.78 19.62
N GLY A 168 -10.31 -5.11 19.68
CA GLY A 168 -9.20 -5.89 20.20
C GLY A 168 -8.93 -7.11 19.33
N GLY A 169 -7.70 -7.59 19.28
CA GLY A 169 -7.37 -8.76 18.45
C GLY A 169 -8.19 -10.00 18.78
N LEU A 170 -8.34 -10.30 20.07
CA LEU A 170 -9.13 -11.43 20.59
C LEU A 170 -10.56 -11.01 20.93
N ILE A 171 -10.67 -9.96 21.75
CA ILE A 171 -11.91 -9.54 22.40
C ILE A 171 -12.09 -8.03 22.24
N GLY A 172 -13.28 -7.60 21.81
CA GLY A 172 -13.62 -6.18 21.77
C GLY A 172 -13.71 -5.56 23.16
N GLN A 173 -14.58 -6.09 24.03
CA GLN A 173 -14.78 -5.56 25.37
C GLN A 173 -15.07 -6.64 26.44
N VAL A 174 -14.38 -6.54 27.57
CA VAL A 174 -14.74 -7.30 28.78
C VAL A 174 -15.86 -6.57 29.53
N GLN A 175 -17.08 -7.12 29.50
CA GLN A 175 -18.29 -6.50 30.07
C GLN A 175 -18.72 -7.09 31.41
N SER A 176 -18.51 -8.40 31.61
CA SER A 176 -18.89 -9.15 32.82
C SER A 176 -18.03 -10.42 32.92
N GLY A 177 -17.79 -10.88 34.15
CA GLY A 177 -17.02 -12.12 34.42
C GLY A 177 -15.52 -12.00 34.15
N THR A 178 -14.73 -12.85 34.81
CA THR A 178 -13.27 -12.88 34.69
C THR A 178 -12.86 -13.39 33.32
N LEU A 179 -11.89 -12.74 32.68
CA LEU A 179 -11.28 -13.24 31.45
C LEU A 179 -9.83 -13.63 31.71
N GLU A 180 -9.49 -14.88 31.44
CA GLU A 180 -8.10 -15.37 31.42
C GLU A 180 -7.66 -15.58 29.98
N ILE A 181 -6.54 -14.97 29.61
CA ILE A 181 -5.89 -15.13 28.31
C ILE A 181 -4.48 -15.65 28.56
N GLN A 182 -4.16 -16.82 28.00
CA GLN A 182 -2.86 -17.46 28.18
C GLN A 182 -2.29 -17.97 26.86
N ASN A 183 -0.98 -17.83 26.67
CA ASN A 183 -0.26 -18.40 25.52
C ASN A 183 -0.89 -18.00 24.16
N CYS A 184 -1.26 -16.74 24.00
CA CYS A 184 -1.92 -16.26 22.78
C CYS A 184 -1.02 -15.30 22.00
N ILE A 185 -1.06 -15.39 20.67
CA ILE A 185 -0.37 -14.49 19.77
C ILE A 185 -1.40 -13.80 18.87
N VAL A 186 -1.31 -12.48 18.77
CA VAL A 186 -2.06 -11.70 17.77
C VAL A 186 -1.06 -10.99 16.87
N ASN A 187 -1.19 -11.17 15.56
CA ASN A 187 -0.48 -10.40 14.53
C ASN A 187 -1.49 -9.66 13.66
N ALA A 188 -1.91 -8.46 14.07
CA ALA A 188 -3.01 -7.79 13.40
C ALA A 188 -2.91 -6.26 13.38
N GLU A 189 -3.52 -5.67 12.37
CA GLU A 189 -3.84 -4.24 12.33
C GLU A 189 -5.18 -4.02 13.05
N ILE A 190 -5.16 -3.25 14.13
CA ILE A 190 -6.34 -3.06 14.99
C ILE A 190 -6.65 -1.57 15.08
N GLU A 191 -7.83 -1.18 14.58
CA GLU A 191 -8.17 0.22 14.44
C GLU A 191 -9.57 0.56 14.98
N ASN A 192 -9.66 1.68 15.68
CA ASN A 192 -10.92 2.40 15.81
C ASN A 192 -10.89 3.70 14.98
N LYS A 193 -11.73 3.73 13.94
CA LYS A 193 -11.79 4.79 12.92
C LYS A 193 -12.66 5.99 13.30
N ASP A 194 -13.31 6.00 14.46
CA ASP A 194 -14.28 7.04 14.78
C ASP A 194 -13.62 8.36 15.19
N ASN A 195 -14.26 9.47 14.80
CA ASN A 195 -13.71 10.83 14.93
C ASN A 195 -14.29 11.59 16.13
N ASN A 196 -15.32 11.05 16.81
CA ASN A 196 -16.13 11.82 17.77
C ASN A 196 -16.62 11.03 18.99
N ASN A 197 -15.76 10.31 19.72
CA ASN A 197 -16.21 9.76 21.00
C ASN A 197 -15.12 9.57 22.07
N ARG A 198 -15.59 9.42 23.32
CA ARG A 198 -14.80 9.29 24.54
C ARG A 198 -14.50 7.84 24.95
N GLU A 199 -14.95 6.85 24.20
CA GLU A 199 -14.92 5.44 24.61
C GLU A 199 -14.46 4.51 23.46
N SER A 200 -13.96 5.08 22.36
CA SER A 200 -13.23 4.42 21.27
C SER A 200 -11.88 3.97 21.80
N LEU A 201 -11.65 2.66 21.77
CA LEU A 201 -10.49 2.04 22.40
C LEU A 201 -9.97 0.93 21.48
N ALA A 202 -8.65 0.80 21.36
CA ALA A 202 -8.01 -0.21 20.53
C ALA A 202 -6.88 -0.88 21.32
N GLY A 203 -6.85 -2.21 21.33
CA GLY A 203 -5.83 -2.97 22.06
C GLY A 203 -5.36 -4.21 21.30
N GLY A 204 -4.07 -4.54 21.35
CA GLY A 204 -3.54 -5.70 20.61
C GLY A 204 -4.25 -7.02 20.93
N LEU A 205 -4.61 -7.26 22.19
CA LEU A 205 -5.36 -8.44 22.61
C LEU A 205 -6.82 -8.08 22.93
N VAL A 206 -7.02 -7.06 23.76
CA VAL A 206 -8.34 -6.67 24.29
C VAL A 206 -8.57 -5.19 24.09
N GLY A 207 -9.68 -4.83 23.45
CA GLY A 207 -9.98 -3.42 23.16
C GLY A 207 -10.26 -2.61 24.43
N SER A 208 -11.15 -3.08 25.29
CA SER A 208 -11.52 -2.36 26.52
C SER A 208 -11.98 -3.26 27.66
N VAL A 209 -11.92 -2.71 28.87
CA VAL A 209 -12.43 -3.35 30.10
C VAL A 209 -13.39 -2.37 30.76
N LYS A 210 -14.69 -2.71 30.88
CA LYS A 210 -15.74 -1.77 31.36
C LYS A 210 -16.49 -2.25 32.62
N VAL A 211 -16.03 -3.33 33.23
CA VAL A 211 -16.71 -4.05 34.31
C VAL A 211 -16.90 -3.28 35.62
N LYS A 212 -17.97 -3.63 36.36
CA LYS A 212 -18.22 -3.21 37.76
C LYS A 212 -17.28 -3.98 38.71
N ASN A 213 -17.12 -3.49 39.96
CA ASN A 213 -16.19 -4.04 40.96
C ASN A 213 -16.15 -5.58 41.00
N GLY A 214 -14.95 -6.16 41.00
CA GLY A 214 -14.71 -7.60 41.23
C GLY A 214 -14.33 -8.42 40.00
N THR A 215 -14.46 -7.89 38.78
CA THR A 215 -14.09 -8.60 37.55
C THR A 215 -12.65 -8.29 37.11
N GLN A 216 -11.88 -9.33 36.79
CA GLN A 216 -10.45 -9.26 36.51
C GLN A 216 -10.16 -9.72 35.06
N LEU A 217 -9.37 -8.92 34.33
CA LEU A 217 -8.69 -9.37 33.11
C LEU A 217 -7.30 -9.87 33.52
N ASN A 218 -7.00 -11.12 33.20
CA ASN A 218 -5.70 -11.76 33.45
C ASN A 218 -5.09 -12.14 32.10
N ILE A 219 -3.93 -11.57 31.77
CA ILE A 219 -3.16 -11.88 30.57
C ILE A 219 -1.81 -12.45 30.99
N MET A 220 -1.44 -13.60 30.42
CA MET A 220 -0.18 -14.28 30.71
C MET A 220 0.43 -14.89 29.46
N ASN A 221 1.74 -14.75 29.31
CA ASN A 221 2.51 -15.39 28.22
C ASN A 221 1.95 -15.07 26.83
N CYS A 222 1.54 -13.83 26.58
CA CYS A 222 0.96 -13.42 25.31
C CYS A 222 1.87 -12.49 24.51
N ILE A 223 1.73 -12.51 23.18
CA ILE A 223 2.45 -11.66 22.25
C ILE A 223 1.42 -10.91 21.39
N ALA A 224 1.61 -9.60 21.19
CA ALA A 224 0.85 -8.84 20.22
C ALA A 224 1.80 -8.13 19.24
N MET A 225 1.52 -8.24 17.95
CA MET A 225 2.27 -7.72 16.81
C MET A 225 1.33 -6.97 15.86
N GLY A 226 1.88 -6.30 14.85
CA GLY A 226 1.13 -5.48 13.91
C GLY A 226 1.04 -4.03 14.36
N SER A 227 -0.15 -3.42 14.32
CA SER A 227 -0.36 -2.01 14.67
C SER A 227 -1.66 -1.79 15.42
N VAL A 228 -1.71 -0.76 16.27
CA VAL A 228 -2.91 -0.39 17.03
C VAL A 228 -3.16 1.11 16.91
N SER A 229 -4.33 1.53 16.44
CA SER A 229 -4.63 2.95 16.28
C SER A 229 -6.05 3.33 16.71
N THR A 230 -6.20 4.58 17.14
CA THR A 230 -7.50 5.21 17.39
C THR A 230 -7.52 6.62 16.79
N ASN A 231 -8.59 7.01 16.11
CA ASN A 231 -8.67 8.38 15.61
C ASN A 231 -8.99 9.37 16.74
N SER A 232 -10.16 9.28 17.39
CA SER A 232 -10.49 10.16 18.55
C SER A 232 -10.46 9.46 19.91
N GLY A 233 -9.97 8.22 19.98
CA GLY A 233 -10.17 7.31 21.11
C GLY A 233 -9.43 7.68 22.40
N ARG A 234 -9.89 7.11 23.52
CA ARG A 234 -9.28 7.30 24.85
C ARG A 234 -8.34 6.16 25.25
N GLY A 235 -7.76 5.46 24.28
CA GLY A 235 -6.82 4.40 24.61
C GLY A 235 -6.43 3.57 23.41
N ALA A 236 -5.15 3.62 23.08
CA ALA A 236 -4.47 2.75 22.14
C ALA A 236 -3.34 2.04 22.91
N GLY A 237 -3.47 0.74 23.13
CA GLY A 237 -2.51 -0.03 23.93
C GLY A 237 -2.01 -1.26 23.20
N GLY A 238 -0.71 -1.57 23.31
CA GLY A 238 -0.16 -2.74 22.63
C GLY A 238 -0.75 -4.06 23.12
N LEU A 239 -1.18 -4.20 24.38
CA LEU A 239 -1.93 -5.38 24.84
C LEU A 239 -3.39 -5.06 25.10
N VAL A 240 -3.67 -3.95 25.79
CA VAL A 240 -5.03 -3.57 26.18
C VAL A 240 -5.28 -2.09 25.89
N GLY A 241 -6.34 -1.77 25.14
CA GLY A 241 -6.66 -0.38 24.78
C GLY A 241 -7.02 0.47 26.00
N GLY A 242 -7.79 -0.12 26.92
CA GLY A 242 -7.97 0.37 28.30
C GLY A 242 -9.42 0.72 28.66
N GLN A 243 -9.71 0.87 29.94
CA GLN A 243 -10.11 2.15 30.56
C GLN A 243 -10.45 1.93 32.05
N GLY A 244 -9.92 2.80 32.92
CA GLY A 244 -10.33 3.01 34.33
C GLY A 244 -10.44 1.78 35.26
N LYS A 245 -9.85 0.65 34.90
CA LYS A 245 -9.95 -0.62 35.62
C LYS A 245 -8.60 -1.30 35.68
N THR A 246 -8.29 -1.83 36.85
CA THR A 246 -7.09 -2.62 37.09
C THR A 246 -7.15 -3.93 36.31
N VAL A 247 -6.11 -4.22 35.55
CA VAL A 247 -5.90 -5.46 34.80
C VAL A 247 -4.61 -6.12 35.28
N THR A 248 -4.56 -7.45 35.25
CA THR A 248 -3.36 -8.22 35.58
C THR A 248 -2.69 -8.68 34.29
N ILE A 249 -1.47 -8.24 34.05
CA ILE A 249 -0.68 -8.64 32.88
C ILE A 249 0.67 -9.14 33.40
N ASN A 250 1.04 -10.36 33.05
CA ASN A 250 2.31 -10.95 33.44
C ASN A 250 3.02 -11.57 32.25
N LYS A 251 4.35 -11.45 32.23
CA LYS A 251 5.22 -12.16 31.29
C LYS A 251 4.75 -12.04 29.82
N SER A 252 4.30 -10.87 29.39
CA SER A 252 3.72 -10.67 28.05
C SER A 252 4.46 -9.59 27.27
N ALA A 253 4.40 -9.65 25.95
CA ALA A 253 5.18 -8.80 25.06
C ALA A 253 4.29 -8.04 24.06
N ALA A 254 4.41 -6.72 24.04
CA ALA A 254 3.84 -5.86 23.01
C ALA A 254 4.93 -5.54 21.97
N LEU A 255 4.81 -6.12 20.79
CA LEU A 255 5.80 -6.11 19.72
C LEU A 255 5.26 -5.43 18.45
N GLN A 256 4.27 -4.55 18.56
CA GLN A 256 3.78 -3.74 17.43
C GLN A 256 4.87 -2.86 16.81
N GLU A 257 4.73 -2.59 15.52
CA GLU A 257 5.54 -1.59 14.83
C GLU A 257 5.16 -0.17 15.27
N GLU A 258 3.86 0.06 15.44
CA GLU A 258 3.30 1.35 15.78
C GLU A 258 2.03 1.23 16.62
N ILE A 259 1.92 2.13 17.60
CA ILE A 259 0.68 2.41 18.30
C ILE A 259 0.39 3.92 18.28
N SER A 260 -0.86 4.30 18.04
CA SER A 260 -1.19 5.72 17.84
C SER A 260 -2.59 6.13 18.30
N THR A 261 -2.71 7.40 18.64
CA THR A 261 -4.00 8.07 18.86
C THR A 261 -3.97 9.50 18.33
N ASN A 262 -5.04 10.05 17.76
CA ASN A 262 -5.12 11.49 17.47
C ASN A 262 -5.76 12.31 18.60
N SER A 263 -6.04 11.67 19.75
CA SER A 263 -6.75 12.29 20.87
C SER A 263 -5.81 12.96 21.88
N SER A 264 -5.00 12.18 22.59
CA SER A 264 -4.10 12.71 23.62
C SER A 264 -2.97 11.75 23.94
N GLN A 265 -1.80 12.27 24.31
CA GLN A 265 -0.66 11.50 24.80
C GLN A 265 -0.94 10.66 26.06
N TYR A 266 -2.02 10.97 26.80
CA TYR A 266 -2.50 10.16 27.93
C TYR A 266 -3.31 8.92 27.51
N TYR A 267 -3.61 8.78 26.22
CA TYR A 267 -4.49 7.76 25.66
C TYR A 267 -3.75 6.83 24.68
N VAL A 268 -2.44 6.71 24.83
CA VAL A 268 -1.63 5.78 24.06
C VAL A 268 -0.46 5.31 24.90
N ASP A 269 -0.23 4.01 25.02
CA ASP A 269 0.98 3.47 25.67
C ASP A 269 1.28 2.03 25.25
N ARG A 270 2.54 1.61 25.42
CA ARG A 270 3.05 0.37 24.81
C ARG A 270 2.36 -0.91 25.29
N ILE A 271 1.95 -0.99 26.55
CA ILE A 271 1.20 -2.12 27.11
C ILE A 271 -0.28 -1.79 27.28
N PHE A 272 -0.59 -0.65 27.94
CA PHE A 272 -1.94 -0.27 28.32
C PHE A 272 -2.25 1.18 27.95
N GLY A 273 -3.28 1.39 27.13
CA GLY A 273 -3.47 2.67 26.45
C GLY A 273 -4.01 3.83 27.28
N TYR A 274 -4.60 3.61 28.46
CA TYR A 274 -5.32 4.67 29.20
C TYR A 274 -4.60 5.13 30.48
N PHE A 275 -4.23 6.41 30.52
CA PHE A 275 -3.68 7.13 31.68
C PHE A 275 -4.34 8.52 31.89
N GLY A 276 -5.60 8.68 31.47
CA GLY A 276 -6.31 9.97 31.58
C GLY A 276 -6.68 10.39 33.00
N ASP A 277 -6.72 9.45 33.95
CA ASP A 277 -7.01 9.69 35.36
C ASP A 277 -5.76 9.69 36.26
N TYR A 278 -4.58 9.60 35.66
CA TYR A 278 -3.29 9.54 36.36
C TYR A 278 -3.13 8.35 37.31
N GLN A 279 -3.91 7.27 37.12
CA GLN A 279 -3.83 6.05 37.92
C GLN A 279 -3.15 4.91 37.17
N VAL A 280 -2.43 4.07 37.92
CA VAL A 280 -1.83 2.86 37.40
C VAL A 280 -2.89 1.76 37.36
N HIS A 281 -3.28 1.36 36.15
CA HIS A 281 -4.27 0.32 35.88
C HIS A 281 -3.69 -1.06 35.58
N VAL A 282 -2.37 -1.23 35.57
CA VAL A 282 -1.75 -2.54 35.34
C VAL A 282 -1.14 -3.03 36.65
N VAL A 283 -1.41 -4.29 36.99
CA VAL A 283 -0.71 -5.06 38.01
C VAL A 283 -0.09 -6.31 37.39
N GLY A 284 0.89 -6.90 38.05
CA GLY A 284 1.76 -7.92 37.47
C GLY A 284 3.06 -7.32 36.94
N GLY A 285 3.95 -8.17 36.43
CA GLY A 285 5.30 -7.75 36.04
C GLY A 285 5.93 -8.61 34.95
N ARG A 286 7.15 -8.22 34.56
CA ARG A 286 7.92 -8.81 33.44
C ARG A 286 7.18 -8.69 32.11
N ASN A 287 6.55 -7.53 31.88
CA ASN A 287 5.94 -7.24 30.59
C ASN A 287 6.91 -6.40 29.79
N PHE A 288 7.11 -6.75 28.53
CA PHE A 288 8.09 -6.12 27.65
C PHE A 288 7.42 -5.45 26.47
N ALA A 289 8.03 -4.38 25.98
CA ALA A 289 7.61 -3.73 24.76
C ALA A 289 8.80 -3.56 23.82
N TYR A 290 8.56 -3.81 22.53
CA TYR A 290 9.57 -3.62 21.49
C TYR A 290 10.08 -2.17 21.52
N GLN A 291 11.38 -2.00 21.68
CA GLN A 291 12.00 -0.68 21.78
C GLN A 291 11.86 0.13 20.48
N GLY A 292 11.78 -0.55 19.32
CA GLY A 292 11.54 0.09 18.03
C GLY A 292 10.07 0.48 17.78
N MET A 293 9.15 0.18 18.71
CA MET A 293 7.74 0.53 18.58
C MET A 293 7.57 2.04 18.55
N ARG A 294 6.93 2.54 17.48
CA ARG A 294 6.58 3.96 17.34
C ARG A 294 5.32 4.25 18.16
N VAL A 295 5.43 5.09 19.17
CA VAL A 295 4.28 5.53 19.99
C VAL A 295 3.92 6.95 19.58
N LYS A 296 2.72 7.18 19.04
CA LYS A 296 2.34 8.49 18.49
C LYS A 296 1.08 9.11 19.11
N CYS A 297 1.10 10.44 19.21
CA CYS A 297 -0.10 11.26 19.41
C CYS A 297 -0.23 12.27 18.26
N GLY A 298 -1.24 12.11 17.40
CA GLY A 298 -1.24 12.77 16.09
C GLY A 298 0.00 12.35 15.30
N GLU A 299 0.63 13.31 14.63
CA GLU A 299 1.91 13.11 13.94
C GLU A 299 3.14 13.13 14.87
N THR A 300 2.93 13.31 16.18
CA THR A 300 4.04 13.48 17.14
C THR A 300 4.47 12.12 17.69
N LEU A 301 5.74 11.77 17.48
CA LEU A 301 6.39 10.65 18.18
C LEU A 301 6.62 11.01 19.65
N LEU A 302 6.16 10.13 20.55
CA LEU A 302 6.27 10.31 22.00
C LEU A 302 7.50 9.57 22.53
N ASP A 303 8.40 10.30 23.17
CA ASP A 303 9.49 9.72 23.96
C ASP A 303 9.13 9.77 25.45
N LYS A 304 8.28 8.83 25.86
CA LYS A 304 7.81 8.75 27.25
C LYS A 304 8.88 8.29 28.24
N GLU A 305 9.98 7.72 27.78
CA GLU A 305 11.08 7.33 28.67
C GLU A 305 11.94 8.53 29.06
N ASN A 306 12.08 9.51 28.16
CA ASN A 306 12.88 10.72 28.39
C ASN A 306 12.06 11.99 28.67
N ASP A 307 10.74 11.88 28.84
CA ASP A 307 9.87 13.01 29.18
C ASP A 307 10.24 13.59 30.55
N LYS A 308 10.82 14.81 30.53
CA LYS A 308 11.28 15.51 31.75
C LYS A 308 10.15 16.19 32.51
N ASP A 309 9.03 16.46 31.84
CA ASP A 309 7.93 17.23 32.38
C ASP A 309 6.86 16.31 33.01
N ARG A 310 6.91 15.01 32.71
CA ARG A 310 5.93 14.05 33.22
C ARG A 310 6.51 12.67 33.53
N LYS A 311 6.10 12.14 34.68
CA LYS A 311 6.31 10.73 35.01
C LYS A 311 5.16 9.88 34.47
N TRP A 312 5.47 9.03 33.51
CA TRP A 312 4.56 8.04 32.96
C TRP A 312 4.53 6.76 33.82
N PRO A 313 3.44 5.98 33.82
CA PRO A 313 3.36 4.72 34.56
C PRO A 313 4.16 3.60 33.89
N GLU A 314 5.25 3.15 34.52
CA GLU A 314 6.16 2.11 33.99
C GLU A 314 5.42 0.83 33.58
N LEU A 315 4.42 0.39 34.36
CA LEU A 315 3.65 -0.81 34.06
C LEU A 315 2.74 -0.68 32.82
N HIS A 316 2.39 0.53 32.39
CA HIS A 316 1.67 0.74 31.12
C HIS A 316 2.63 0.78 29.93
N ARG A 317 3.91 1.03 30.16
CA ARG A 317 4.95 1.06 29.13
C ARG A 317 5.61 -0.30 28.92
N GLY A 318 5.75 -1.08 29.99
CA GLY A 318 6.56 -2.29 29.99
C GLY A 318 8.06 -1.98 29.91
N GLU A 319 8.86 -3.00 30.16
CA GLU A 319 10.31 -2.94 30.02
C GLU A 319 10.69 -2.94 28.54
N SER A 320 11.66 -2.11 28.16
CA SER A 320 12.12 -2.05 26.78
C SER A 320 12.95 -3.28 26.40
N VAL A 321 12.71 -3.83 25.22
CA VAL A 321 13.52 -4.92 24.65
C VAL A 321 13.88 -4.63 23.19
N PHE A 322 15.14 -4.86 22.83
CA PHE A 322 15.64 -4.64 21.48
C PHE A 322 15.44 -5.88 20.61
N LYS A 323 15.37 -5.67 19.29
CA LYS A 323 15.19 -6.76 18.31
C LYS A 323 16.19 -7.91 18.49
N PRO A 324 17.51 -7.68 18.70
CA PRO A 324 18.44 -8.79 18.89
C PRO A 324 18.10 -9.67 20.10
N ASP A 325 17.66 -9.08 21.21
CA ASP A 325 17.31 -9.81 22.43
C ASP A 325 16.02 -10.63 22.24
N LEU A 326 15.01 -10.05 21.56
CA LEU A 326 13.75 -10.72 21.21
C LEU A 326 13.95 -12.01 20.42
N LEU A 327 15.04 -12.11 19.65
CA LEU A 327 15.33 -13.27 18.80
C LEU A 327 16.26 -14.28 19.50
N THR A 328 16.51 -14.12 20.80
CA THR A 328 17.27 -15.09 21.60
C THR A 328 16.35 -15.97 22.45
N THR A 329 16.75 -17.23 22.62
CA THR A 329 16.06 -18.12 23.57
C THR A 329 16.18 -17.64 25.01
N ASN A 330 17.27 -16.93 25.36
CA ASN A 330 17.53 -16.49 26.73
C ASN A 330 16.50 -15.47 27.20
N PHE A 331 16.14 -14.51 26.32
CA PHE A 331 15.11 -13.54 26.63
C PHE A 331 13.80 -14.23 27.03
N TRP A 332 13.31 -15.15 26.20
CA TRP A 332 12.04 -15.84 26.44
C TRP A 332 12.09 -16.81 27.62
N LYS A 333 13.15 -17.60 27.75
CA LYS A 333 13.26 -18.57 28.86
C LYS A 333 13.45 -17.88 30.21
N ASN A 334 14.34 -16.90 30.28
CA ASN A 334 14.87 -16.39 31.54
C ASN A 334 14.42 -14.96 31.86
N THR A 335 14.53 -14.04 30.90
CA THR A 335 14.24 -12.61 31.13
C THR A 335 12.75 -12.38 31.33
N ILE A 336 11.91 -12.78 30.37
CA ILE A 336 10.45 -12.74 30.53
C ILE A 336 9.96 -13.89 31.42
N GLY A 337 10.65 -15.03 31.39
CA GLY A 337 10.47 -16.13 32.34
C GLY A 337 9.48 -17.21 31.92
N TRP A 338 9.45 -17.58 30.63
CA TRP A 338 8.63 -18.68 30.10
C TRP A 338 9.35 -20.04 30.14
N GLY A 339 10.56 -20.13 30.69
CA GLY A 339 11.30 -21.39 30.75
C GLY A 339 10.59 -22.52 31.49
N SER A 340 9.69 -22.18 32.44
CA SER A 340 8.81 -23.14 33.13
C SER A 340 7.62 -23.61 32.30
N ASP A 341 7.29 -22.89 31.23
CA ASP A 341 6.07 -23.04 30.44
C ASP A 341 6.38 -23.73 29.08
N ALA A 342 7.49 -24.48 29.03
CA ALA A 342 8.02 -25.14 27.83
C ALA A 342 7.13 -26.27 27.27
N GLU A 343 6.03 -26.62 27.95
CA GLU A 343 5.07 -27.60 27.46
C GLU A 343 4.37 -27.12 26.17
N ASN A 344 4.04 -25.83 26.10
CA ASN A 344 3.40 -25.22 24.92
C ASN A 344 4.37 -24.41 24.05
N TRP A 345 5.57 -24.10 24.55
CA TRP A 345 6.49 -23.20 23.87
C TRP A 345 7.80 -23.89 23.51
N GLU A 346 8.18 -23.74 22.25
CA GLU A 346 9.51 -24.06 21.76
C GLU A 346 10.33 -22.79 21.54
N PHE A 347 11.60 -22.85 21.92
CA PHE A 347 12.50 -21.72 21.86
C PHE A 347 13.70 -22.07 21.01
N ALA A 348 13.88 -21.34 19.91
CA ALA A 348 15.01 -21.44 19.01
C ALA A 348 15.66 -20.07 18.80
N ALA A 349 16.90 -20.05 18.31
CA ALA A 349 17.60 -18.81 18.01
C ALA A 349 17.06 -18.17 16.71
N ASN A 350 17.26 -16.85 16.58
CA ASN A 350 16.93 -16.04 15.41
C ASN A 350 15.43 -15.97 15.07
N GLN A 351 14.55 -16.29 16.02
CA GLN A 351 13.11 -16.27 15.85
C GLN A 351 12.38 -16.01 17.18
N LEU A 352 11.07 -15.73 17.11
CA LEU A 352 10.22 -15.69 18.30
C LEU A 352 9.94 -17.13 18.82
N PRO A 353 9.33 -17.31 20.00
CA PRO A 353 8.94 -18.64 20.46
C PRO A 353 7.87 -19.24 19.55
N THR A 354 8.01 -20.53 19.24
CA THR A 354 7.01 -21.30 18.50
C THR A 354 5.97 -21.84 19.48
N LEU A 355 4.69 -21.57 19.25
CA LEU A 355 3.59 -22.09 20.05
C LEU A 355 3.13 -23.42 19.47
N LYS A 356 2.98 -24.42 20.33
CA LYS A 356 2.62 -25.79 19.97
C LYS A 356 1.60 -26.42 20.90
N MET A 357 0.96 -27.46 20.39
CA MET A 357 0.06 -28.34 21.13
C MET A 357 0.28 -29.82 20.77
N GLN A 358 -0.36 -30.72 21.50
CA GLN A 358 -0.35 -32.16 21.23
C GLN A 358 -1.70 -32.63 20.69
N ARG A 359 -1.72 -33.21 19.49
CA ARG A 359 -2.89 -33.85 18.87
C ARG A 359 -2.54 -35.30 18.54
N ASP A 360 -3.27 -36.25 19.10
CA ASP A 360 -3.04 -37.69 18.86
C ASP A 360 -1.58 -38.12 19.09
N ASN A 361 -0.96 -37.61 20.17
CA ASN A 361 0.46 -37.79 20.54
C ASN A 361 1.46 -37.25 19.50
N LYS A 362 1.04 -36.33 18.63
CA LYS A 362 1.90 -35.61 17.71
C LYS A 362 1.89 -34.13 18.04
N GLU A 363 3.05 -33.51 17.91
CA GLU A 363 3.19 -32.08 18.01
C GLU A 363 2.54 -31.39 16.80
N VAL A 364 1.76 -30.34 17.07
CA VAL A 364 1.13 -29.49 16.06
C VAL A 364 1.49 -28.04 16.39
N ILE A 365 1.95 -27.31 15.39
CA ILE A 365 2.32 -25.89 15.50
C ILE A 365 1.05 -25.04 15.39
N ILE A 366 0.85 -24.16 16.37
CA ILE A 366 -0.20 -23.12 16.34
C ILE A 366 0.35 -21.81 15.75
N PHE A 367 1.60 -21.49 16.08
CA PHE A 367 2.32 -20.34 15.55
C PHE A 367 3.80 -20.68 15.44
N SER A 368 4.37 -20.47 14.25
CA SER A 368 5.80 -20.60 14.01
C SER A 368 6.52 -19.31 14.40
N GLY A 369 7.55 -19.42 15.22
CA GLY A 369 8.39 -18.29 15.63
C GLY A 369 9.10 -17.58 14.47
N ALA A 370 9.26 -18.26 13.34
CA ALA A 370 9.86 -17.73 12.12
C ALA A 370 8.86 -16.88 11.29
N ASP A 371 7.56 -17.05 11.49
CA ASP A 371 6.50 -16.38 10.73
C ASP A 371 6.13 -15.03 11.39
N ILE A 372 7.10 -14.12 11.43
CA ILE A 372 7.01 -12.83 12.12
C ILE A 372 6.96 -11.65 11.15
N PRO A 373 6.41 -10.50 11.56
CA PRO A 373 6.45 -9.29 10.74
C PRO A 373 7.89 -8.86 10.39
N GLU A 374 8.07 -8.31 9.18
CA GLU A 374 9.38 -7.90 8.66
C GLU A 374 10.16 -6.98 9.62
N TYR A 375 9.47 -6.06 10.31
CA TYR A 375 10.12 -5.13 11.23
C TYR A 375 10.74 -5.81 12.48
N LEU A 376 10.40 -7.07 12.73
CA LEU A 376 10.99 -7.92 13.78
C LEU A 376 11.96 -8.97 13.25
N GLU A 377 12.01 -9.20 11.93
CA GLU A 377 12.92 -10.19 11.34
C GLU A 377 14.39 -9.84 11.65
N ALA A 378 15.19 -10.89 11.91
CA ALA A 378 16.64 -10.75 11.92
C ALA A 378 17.07 -10.26 10.54
N THR A 379 17.89 -9.21 10.52
CA THR A 379 18.44 -8.66 9.28
C THR A 379 19.95 -8.70 9.37
N GLU A 380 20.59 -9.11 8.28
CA GLU A 380 22.03 -9.02 8.09
C GLU A 380 22.35 -7.95 7.05
N THR A 381 23.40 -7.18 7.32
CA THR A 381 23.96 -6.27 6.32
C THR A 381 24.66 -7.09 5.24
N LYS A 382 24.09 -7.13 4.05
CA LYS A 382 24.71 -7.71 2.85
C LYS A 382 25.38 -6.61 2.04
N THR A 383 26.57 -6.91 1.53
CA THR A 383 27.30 -6.05 0.62
C THR A 383 27.36 -6.68 -0.77
N GLY A 384 27.53 -5.85 -1.78
CA GLY A 384 27.52 -6.30 -3.16
C GLY A 384 28.09 -5.28 -4.12
N SER A 385 28.10 -5.64 -5.41
CA SER A 385 28.50 -4.72 -6.47
C SER A 385 27.68 -4.93 -7.74
N VAL A 386 27.50 -3.86 -8.52
CA VAL A 386 26.91 -3.91 -9.85
C VAL A 386 27.97 -3.46 -10.84
N LYS A 387 28.29 -4.30 -11.83
CA LYS A 387 29.36 -4.04 -12.80
C LYS A 387 28.90 -4.21 -14.24
N SER A 388 29.62 -3.56 -15.16
CA SER A 388 29.60 -3.88 -16.59
C SER A 388 31.00 -4.28 -17.01
N GLY A 389 31.18 -5.56 -17.35
CA GLY A 389 32.51 -6.18 -17.38
C GLY A 389 33.22 -6.01 -16.03
N GLU A 390 34.43 -5.46 -16.04
CA GLU A 390 35.22 -5.19 -14.83
C GLU A 390 34.92 -3.83 -14.18
N THR A 391 34.08 -2.99 -14.79
CA THR A 391 33.85 -1.61 -14.35
C THR A 391 32.62 -1.52 -13.45
N GLY A 392 32.76 -0.92 -12.27
CA GLY A 392 31.63 -0.62 -11.37
C GLY A 392 30.67 0.41 -11.95
N ILE A 393 29.37 0.17 -11.81
CA ILE A 393 28.32 1.08 -12.32
C ILE A 393 27.85 1.95 -11.17
N ALA A 394 28.08 3.25 -11.24
CA ALA A 394 27.64 4.20 -10.23
C ALA A 394 26.17 4.60 -10.37
N GLY A 395 25.47 4.68 -9.23
CA GLY A 395 24.07 5.11 -9.17
C GLY A 395 23.11 4.16 -9.90
N ALA A 396 23.38 2.86 -9.89
CA ALA A 396 22.43 1.82 -10.27
C ALA A 396 21.46 1.61 -9.11
N GLU A 397 20.17 1.59 -9.40
CA GLU A 397 19.12 1.36 -8.42
C GLU A 397 18.78 -0.12 -8.35
N ILE A 398 18.87 -0.69 -7.16
CA ILE A 398 18.64 -2.10 -6.88
C ILE A 398 17.42 -2.16 -5.98
N THR A 399 16.42 -2.93 -6.38
CA THR A 399 15.19 -3.16 -5.63
C THR A 399 15.09 -4.64 -5.27
N PHE A 400 15.03 -4.94 -3.98
CA PHE A 400 14.84 -6.28 -3.42
C PHE A 400 13.40 -6.40 -2.91
N LYS A 401 12.64 -7.35 -3.45
CA LYS A 401 11.24 -7.57 -3.11
C LYS A 401 11.02 -8.95 -2.50
N LYS A 402 10.45 -9.01 -1.29
CA LYS A 402 10.05 -10.24 -0.60
C LYS A 402 8.58 -10.11 -0.21
N GLY A 403 7.70 -10.83 -0.91
CA GLY A 403 6.25 -10.68 -0.75
C GLY A 403 5.77 -9.26 -1.08
N SER A 404 5.12 -8.60 -0.12
CA SER A 404 4.70 -7.18 -0.22
C SER A 404 5.79 -6.17 0.14
N SER A 405 6.91 -6.64 0.72
CA SER A 405 7.99 -5.79 1.20
C SER A 405 9.00 -5.45 0.12
N GLU A 406 9.48 -4.22 0.13
CA GLU A 406 10.45 -3.70 -0.83
C GLU A 406 11.56 -2.93 -0.12
N LYS A 407 12.82 -3.28 -0.41
CA LYS A 407 14.01 -2.56 0.05
C LYS A 407 14.85 -2.12 -1.14
N LYS A 408 15.42 -0.92 -1.07
CA LYS A 408 16.22 -0.34 -2.14
C LYS A 408 17.64 -0.05 -1.70
N ALA A 409 18.57 -0.20 -2.62
CA ALA A 409 19.93 0.27 -2.52
C ALA A 409 20.34 0.98 -3.80
N THR A 410 21.31 1.88 -3.69
CA THR A 410 21.91 2.55 -4.83
C THR A 410 23.42 2.37 -4.77
N THR A 411 24.04 2.04 -5.90
CA THR A 411 25.49 1.83 -5.93
C THR A 411 26.28 3.13 -5.80
N GLY A 412 27.39 3.06 -5.08
CA GLY A 412 28.40 4.12 -4.98
C GLY A 412 29.21 4.29 -6.28
N SER A 413 30.19 5.20 -6.24
CA SER A 413 31.02 5.54 -7.41
C SER A 413 31.83 4.37 -7.99
N ASP A 414 32.12 3.36 -7.17
CA ASP A 414 32.85 2.14 -7.54
C ASP A 414 31.92 0.95 -7.87
N GLY A 415 30.61 1.19 -7.93
CA GLY A 415 29.60 0.17 -8.18
C GLY A 415 29.21 -0.66 -6.97
N THR A 416 29.72 -0.39 -5.76
CA THR A 416 29.39 -1.15 -4.56
C THR A 416 28.13 -0.66 -3.87
N PHE A 417 27.45 -1.53 -3.13
CA PHE A 417 26.30 -1.17 -2.29
C PHE A 417 26.27 -1.99 -0.99
N SER A 418 25.47 -1.54 -0.03
CA SER A 418 25.20 -2.22 1.23
C SER A 418 23.71 -2.13 1.56
N ILE A 419 23.12 -3.20 2.08
CA ILE A 419 21.69 -3.25 2.40
C ILE A 419 21.40 -4.27 3.50
N ASP A 420 20.48 -3.94 4.42
CA ASP A 420 20.04 -4.85 5.48
C ASP A 420 18.87 -5.70 5.00
N LEU A 421 19.10 -7.00 4.80
CA LEU A 421 18.09 -7.96 4.33
C LEU A 421 17.85 -9.03 5.40
N ALA A 422 16.62 -9.49 5.49
CA ALA A 422 16.29 -10.64 6.30
C ALA A 422 16.51 -11.91 5.47
N ASN A 423 16.50 -13.07 6.13
CA ASN A 423 16.54 -14.33 5.41
C ASN A 423 15.27 -14.54 4.57
N GLY A 424 15.42 -15.18 3.43
CA GLY A 424 14.34 -15.50 2.50
C GLY A 424 14.71 -15.21 1.05
N ASP A 425 13.74 -15.47 0.17
CA ASP A 425 13.89 -15.27 -1.26
C ASP A 425 13.43 -13.87 -1.68
N TYR A 426 14.22 -13.23 -2.53
CA TYR A 426 13.97 -11.88 -3.02
C TYR A 426 13.96 -11.85 -4.54
N ASP A 427 12.91 -11.25 -5.11
CA ASP A 427 12.94 -10.79 -6.48
C ASP A 427 13.74 -9.49 -6.56
N VAL A 428 14.84 -9.50 -7.30
CA VAL A 428 15.77 -8.39 -7.46
C VAL A 428 15.60 -7.78 -8.84
N THR A 429 15.36 -6.46 -8.88
CA THR A 429 15.37 -5.67 -10.11
C THR A 429 16.45 -4.60 -10.02
N ILE A 430 17.29 -4.51 -11.06
CA ILE A 430 18.40 -3.55 -11.13
C ILE A 430 18.23 -2.67 -12.35
N LYS A 431 18.22 -1.35 -12.14
CA LYS A 431 18.00 -0.35 -13.18
C LYS A 431 19.12 0.67 -13.22
N LYS A 432 19.52 1.02 -14.44
CA LYS A 432 20.41 2.15 -14.72
C LYS A 432 20.20 2.61 -16.16
N THR A 433 19.95 3.90 -16.36
CA THR A 433 19.84 4.50 -17.69
C THR A 433 21.08 4.21 -18.53
N GLY A 434 20.86 3.71 -19.75
CA GLY A 434 21.93 3.27 -20.66
C GLY A 434 22.37 1.81 -20.49
N TYR A 435 21.75 1.05 -19.57
CA TYR A 435 21.99 -0.38 -19.39
C TYR A 435 20.70 -1.19 -19.54
N ILE A 436 20.83 -2.48 -19.84
CA ILE A 436 19.70 -3.42 -19.86
C ILE A 436 19.29 -3.71 -18.42
N THR A 437 17.99 -3.62 -18.13
CA THR A 437 17.41 -3.90 -16.81
C THR A 437 17.60 -5.37 -16.46
N VAL A 438 18.15 -5.64 -15.28
CA VAL A 438 18.33 -7.02 -14.77
C VAL A 438 17.17 -7.37 -13.86
N ARG A 439 16.64 -8.58 -14.01
CA ARG A 439 15.65 -9.19 -13.11
C ARG A 439 16.14 -10.59 -12.76
N THR A 440 16.29 -10.87 -11.47
CA THR A 440 16.75 -12.16 -10.95
C THR A 440 16.13 -12.44 -9.60
N THR A 441 16.28 -13.66 -9.09
CA THR A 441 15.93 -14.01 -7.71
C THR A 441 17.22 -14.28 -6.93
N VAL A 442 17.27 -13.87 -5.66
CA VAL A 442 18.37 -14.19 -4.73
C VAL A 442 17.80 -14.74 -3.44
N THR A 443 18.46 -15.76 -2.89
CA THR A 443 18.13 -16.31 -1.57
C THR A 443 19.12 -15.77 -0.55
N ILE A 444 18.61 -15.22 0.54
CA ILE A 444 19.41 -14.77 1.68
C ILE A 444 19.26 -15.80 2.81
N SER A 445 20.38 -16.32 3.30
CA SER A 445 20.40 -17.23 4.43
C SER A 445 21.59 -16.95 5.36
N ASP A 446 21.48 -17.41 6.61
CA ASP A 446 22.58 -17.35 7.61
C ASP A 446 23.83 -18.14 7.16
N ALA A 447 23.69 -19.07 6.20
CA ALA A 447 24.79 -19.85 5.65
C ALA A 447 25.49 -19.14 4.47
N ASP A 448 24.80 -18.21 3.80
CA ASP A 448 25.28 -17.52 2.61
C ASP A 448 25.97 -16.21 2.98
N LEU A 449 27.31 -16.29 3.09
CA LEU A 449 28.20 -15.15 3.32
C LEU A 449 28.71 -14.53 2.01
N GLU A 450 28.23 -14.99 0.85
CA GLU A 450 28.68 -14.46 -0.45
C GLU A 450 28.15 -13.04 -0.70
N ALA A 451 28.99 -12.21 -1.33
CA ALA A 451 28.61 -10.86 -1.71
C ALA A 451 27.62 -10.88 -2.88
N LEU A 452 26.63 -9.99 -2.83
CA LEU A 452 25.58 -9.86 -3.84
C LEU A 452 26.12 -9.13 -5.09
N ASN A 453 26.80 -9.88 -5.96
CA ASN A 453 27.40 -9.33 -7.17
C ASN A 453 26.49 -9.53 -8.38
N PHE A 454 26.24 -8.44 -9.10
CA PHE A 454 25.41 -8.41 -10.29
C PHE A 454 26.17 -7.81 -11.47
N THR A 455 25.80 -8.23 -12.67
CA THR A 455 26.35 -7.70 -13.92
C THR A 455 25.24 -7.11 -14.76
N MET A 456 25.47 -5.93 -15.33
CA MET A 456 24.58 -5.30 -16.31
C MET A 456 25.30 -5.13 -17.64
N GLU A 457 24.57 -5.37 -18.72
CA GLU A 457 25.03 -5.12 -20.08
C GLU A 457 24.63 -3.70 -20.53
N THR A 458 25.48 -3.04 -21.30
CA THR A 458 25.16 -1.74 -21.90
C THR A 458 24.01 -1.90 -22.88
N ASN A 459 23.09 -0.95 -22.88
CA ASN A 459 22.01 -0.93 -23.86
C ASN A 459 22.59 -0.64 -25.26
N PRO A 460 22.28 -1.44 -26.30
CA PRO A 460 22.76 -1.17 -27.65
C PRO A 460 22.13 0.09 -28.26
N VAL A 461 21.05 0.60 -27.67
CA VAL A 461 20.45 1.90 -28.01
C VAL A 461 20.82 2.92 -26.94
N SER A 462 21.33 4.06 -27.38
CA SER A 462 21.61 5.21 -26.52
C SER A 462 21.17 6.51 -27.19
N MET A 463 21.16 7.60 -26.43
CA MET A 463 20.76 8.91 -26.93
C MET A 463 21.55 10.03 -26.25
N LEU A 464 21.67 11.17 -26.92
CA LEU A 464 22.26 12.37 -26.32
C LEU A 464 21.32 12.94 -25.25
N SER A 465 21.90 13.37 -24.12
CA SER A 465 21.16 14.04 -23.06
C SER A 465 20.71 15.45 -23.49
N GLY A 466 19.57 15.90 -22.97
CA GLY A 466 19.06 17.26 -23.16
C GLY A 466 18.38 17.51 -24.52
N GLN A 467 18.05 16.46 -25.27
CA GLN A 467 17.31 16.61 -26.54
C GLN A 467 15.96 17.31 -26.31
N THR A 468 15.62 18.24 -27.20
CA THR A 468 14.33 18.92 -27.21
C THR A 468 13.62 18.70 -28.54
N VAL A 469 12.41 18.16 -28.49
CA VAL A 469 11.56 17.97 -29.68
C VAL A 469 10.47 19.03 -29.67
N THR A 470 10.40 19.86 -30.71
CA THR A 470 9.44 20.98 -30.78
C THR A 470 8.42 20.77 -31.90
N GLY A 471 7.15 20.67 -31.54
CA GLY A 471 6.03 20.74 -32.48
C GLY A 471 5.55 22.19 -32.62
N THR A 472 5.38 22.64 -33.86
CA THR A 472 4.98 24.01 -34.17
C THR A 472 3.58 24.01 -34.79
N PHE A 473 2.71 24.87 -34.26
CA PHE A 473 1.33 25.04 -34.69
C PHE A 473 1.03 26.52 -34.90
N GLN A 474 -0.05 26.81 -35.62
CA GLN A 474 -0.66 28.13 -35.70
C GLN A 474 -1.83 28.26 -34.73
N THR A 475 -2.14 29.48 -34.30
CA THR A 475 -3.32 29.79 -33.49
C THR A 475 -4.62 29.31 -34.13
N THR A 476 -4.73 29.37 -35.46
CA THR A 476 -5.91 28.94 -36.22
C THR A 476 -5.95 27.46 -36.56
N ASP A 477 -4.87 26.69 -36.32
CA ASP A 477 -4.88 25.25 -36.54
C ASP A 477 -5.98 24.60 -35.70
N ALA A 478 -6.68 23.62 -36.26
CA ALA A 478 -7.59 22.81 -35.47
C ALA A 478 -6.83 22.06 -34.37
N ASP A 479 -7.50 21.78 -33.26
CA ASP A 479 -6.92 21.07 -32.10
C ASP A 479 -6.42 19.65 -32.45
N THR A 480 -6.94 19.07 -33.53
CA THR A 480 -6.55 17.75 -34.06
C THR A 480 -5.33 17.79 -34.98
N VAL A 481 -4.85 18.97 -35.38
CA VAL A 481 -3.64 19.09 -36.20
C VAL A 481 -2.47 18.52 -35.42
N THR A 482 -1.66 17.69 -36.08
CA THR A 482 -0.49 17.06 -35.49
C THR A 482 0.80 17.70 -35.99
N ALA A 483 1.84 17.62 -35.17
CA ALA A 483 3.20 17.94 -35.54
C ALA A 483 4.08 16.70 -35.37
N ASP A 484 4.96 16.48 -36.33
CA ASP A 484 5.94 15.41 -36.29
C ASP A 484 7.20 15.87 -35.56
N GLY A 485 7.88 14.93 -34.92
CA GLY A 485 9.13 15.13 -34.21
C GLY A 485 10.08 13.96 -34.41
N LYS A 486 11.38 14.20 -34.17
CA LYS A 486 12.41 13.17 -34.24
C LYS A 486 13.24 13.16 -32.96
N ILE A 487 13.43 11.97 -32.40
CA ILE A 487 14.37 11.72 -31.31
C ILE A 487 15.60 11.05 -31.91
N ALA A 488 16.77 11.66 -31.77
CA ALA A 488 18.02 11.11 -32.28
C ALA A 488 18.54 10.01 -31.35
N LEU A 489 18.90 8.87 -31.94
CA LEU A 489 19.44 7.70 -31.26
C LEU A 489 20.80 7.30 -31.86
N THR A 490 21.60 6.61 -31.06
CA THR A 490 22.76 5.85 -31.51
C THR A 490 22.45 4.38 -31.30
N TYR A 491 22.67 3.55 -32.32
CA TYR A 491 22.42 2.11 -32.26
C TYR A 491 23.68 1.32 -32.65
N THR A 492 24.07 0.36 -31.82
CA THR A 492 25.25 -0.50 -32.02
C THR A 492 24.92 -1.97 -32.22
N GLY A 493 23.62 -2.31 -32.29
CA GLY A 493 23.17 -3.69 -32.52
C GLY A 493 23.07 -4.06 -34.00
N ASN A 494 22.80 -5.34 -34.25
CA ASN A 494 22.74 -5.92 -35.59
C ASN A 494 21.31 -6.25 -36.05
N GLU A 495 20.31 -5.98 -35.21
CA GLU A 495 18.89 -6.24 -35.49
C GLU A 495 18.19 -4.97 -36.00
N ASP A 496 17.10 -5.13 -36.73
CA ASP A 496 16.30 -3.98 -37.14
C ASP A 496 15.48 -3.45 -35.97
N LEU A 497 15.68 -2.17 -35.63
CA LEU A 497 14.89 -1.49 -34.61
C LEU A 497 13.40 -1.44 -34.98
N GLN A 498 12.54 -1.90 -34.08
CA GLN A 498 11.10 -1.85 -34.25
C GLN A 498 10.50 -0.74 -33.39
N ALA A 499 9.47 -0.05 -33.91
CA ALA A 499 8.74 0.96 -33.14
C ALA A 499 8.17 0.41 -31.83
N GLY A 500 7.70 -0.84 -31.84
CA GLY A 500 7.15 -1.52 -30.65
C GLY A 500 8.18 -1.88 -29.58
N ASP A 501 9.48 -1.77 -29.87
CA ASP A 501 10.51 -1.91 -28.83
C ASP A 501 10.64 -0.65 -27.97
N PHE A 502 10.06 0.48 -28.42
CA PHE A 502 10.18 1.77 -27.76
C PHE A 502 8.92 2.14 -27.01
N LYS A 503 9.13 2.87 -25.92
CA LYS A 503 8.06 3.46 -25.12
C LYS A 503 8.48 4.85 -24.65
N LEU A 504 7.54 5.79 -24.69
CA LEU A 504 7.67 7.10 -24.06
C LEU A 504 6.83 7.14 -22.80
N SER A 505 7.37 7.67 -21.70
CA SER A 505 6.67 7.80 -20.42
C SER A 505 6.89 9.18 -19.83
N SER A 506 5.91 9.73 -19.12
CA SER A 506 6.07 10.98 -18.36
C SER A 506 6.83 10.80 -17.04
N GLU A 507 7.00 9.56 -16.59
CA GLU A 507 7.76 9.19 -15.39
C GLU A 507 8.87 8.19 -15.77
N GLU A 508 9.96 8.15 -15.02
CA GLU A 508 11.16 7.35 -15.39
C GLU A 508 10.88 5.85 -15.49
N ASP A 509 9.84 5.35 -14.82
CA ASP A 509 9.38 3.96 -14.87
C ASP A 509 7.87 3.83 -15.10
N GLY A 510 7.25 4.91 -15.61
CA GLY A 510 5.80 5.03 -15.75
C GLY A 510 5.22 4.22 -16.92
N THR A 511 3.89 4.28 -17.07
CA THR A 511 3.18 3.72 -18.22
C THR A 511 3.43 4.53 -19.49
N GLU A 512 2.95 4.03 -20.62
CA GLU A 512 3.10 4.77 -21.88
C GLU A 512 2.36 6.10 -21.80
N TYR A 513 2.96 7.14 -22.38
CA TYR A 513 2.38 8.47 -22.42
C TYR A 513 1.44 8.56 -23.63
N ASP A 514 0.13 8.42 -23.38
CA ASP A 514 -0.93 8.36 -24.40
C ASP A 514 -0.96 9.55 -25.37
N GLY A 515 -0.37 10.69 -24.98
CA GLY A 515 -0.40 11.93 -25.77
C GLY A 515 0.54 11.98 -26.98
N VAL A 516 1.47 11.04 -27.11
CA VAL A 516 2.48 11.02 -28.18
C VAL A 516 2.50 9.65 -28.85
N THR A 517 2.39 9.62 -30.17
CA THR A 517 2.45 8.39 -30.96
C THR A 517 3.84 8.20 -31.53
N ILE A 518 4.41 6.99 -31.39
CA ILE A 518 5.61 6.58 -32.12
C ILE A 518 5.18 6.06 -33.50
N LEU A 519 5.57 6.76 -34.56
CA LEU A 519 5.20 6.44 -35.93
C LEU A 519 6.11 5.38 -36.57
N GLY A 520 7.36 5.31 -36.11
CA GLY A 520 8.36 4.45 -36.72
C GLY A 520 9.77 4.75 -36.20
N VAL A 521 10.71 3.93 -36.65
CA VAL A 521 12.14 4.11 -36.39
C VAL A 521 12.84 4.23 -37.74
N ASP A 522 13.68 5.25 -37.89
CA ASP A 522 14.62 5.33 -39.01
C ASP A 522 15.90 4.62 -38.60
N ASN A 523 16.40 3.73 -39.47
CA ASN A 523 17.67 3.06 -39.29
C ASN A 523 18.50 3.23 -40.57
N THR A 524 19.18 4.37 -40.70
CA THR A 524 20.11 4.63 -41.81
C THR A 524 21.53 4.69 -41.29
N GLU A 525 22.53 4.39 -42.12
CA GLU A 525 23.97 4.36 -41.75
C GLU A 525 24.45 5.65 -41.05
N ASN A 526 23.75 6.78 -41.20
CA ASN A 526 24.16 8.09 -40.69
C ASN A 526 23.14 8.75 -39.73
N GLU A 527 21.96 8.16 -39.54
CA GLU A 527 20.92 8.70 -38.65
C GLU A 527 19.98 7.56 -38.22
N SER A 528 20.06 7.18 -36.94
CA SER A 528 19.05 6.35 -36.27
C SER A 528 18.17 7.24 -35.39
N GLY A 529 16.85 7.03 -35.41
CA GLY A 529 15.96 7.87 -34.61
C GLY A 529 14.51 7.46 -34.59
N ILE A 530 13.79 7.89 -33.57
CA ILE A 530 12.35 7.64 -33.39
C ILE A 530 11.58 8.78 -34.04
N LYS A 531 10.64 8.46 -34.93
CA LYS A 531 9.64 9.41 -35.42
C LYS A 531 8.46 9.41 -34.47
N ILE A 532 8.11 10.59 -33.97
CA ILE A 532 6.99 10.78 -33.07
C ILE A 532 6.00 11.78 -33.65
N GLN A 533 4.76 11.73 -33.18
CA GLN A 533 3.72 12.66 -33.57
C GLN A 533 2.84 13.01 -32.37
N PHE A 534 2.41 14.28 -32.29
CA PHE A 534 1.46 14.72 -31.27
C PHE A 534 0.57 15.86 -31.74
N ALA A 535 -0.63 15.95 -31.17
CA ALA A 535 -1.64 16.94 -31.55
C ALA A 535 -1.46 18.30 -30.84
N LYS A 536 -1.96 19.38 -31.46
CA LYS A 536 -2.01 20.72 -30.87
C LYS A 536 -2.72 20.74 -29.52
N SER A 537 -3.79 19.96 -29.40
CA SER A 537 -4.60 19.80 -28.18
C SER A 537 -3.85 19.21 -27.00
N LEU A 538 -2.68 18.57 -27.21
CA LEU A 538 -1.92 17.94 -26.15
C LEU A 538 -1.59 18.93 -25.03
N ASN A 539 -2.06 18.65 -23.82
CA ASN A 539 -1.85 19.53 -22.67
C ASN A 539 -0.47 19.26 -22.06
N LEU A 540 0.42 20.24 -22.15
CA LEU A 540 1.78 20.21 -21.61
C LEU A 540 1.96 21.17 -20.43
N GLY A 541 0.86 21.56 -19.78
CA GLY A 541 0.86 22.55 -18.71
C GLY A 541 1.23 23.97 -19.17
N ASN A 542 1.37 24.88 -18.20
CA ASN A 542 1.53 26.32 -18.44
C ASN A 542 2.83 26.69 -19.18
N THR A 543 3.85 25.85 -19.12
CA THR A 543 5.14 26.06 -19.79
C THR A 543 5.16 25.53 -21.22
N ASN A 544 4.09 24.84 -21.66
CA ASN A 544 4.01 24.12 -22.92
C ASN A 544 5.17 23.13 -23.13
N LYS A 545 5.63 22.50 -22.04
CA LYS A 545 6.75 21.57 -22.05
C LYS A 545 6.52 20.41 -21.08
N ILE A 546 6.97 19.22 -21.46
CA ILE A 546 7.01 18.05 -20.58
C ILE A 546 8.32 17.28 -20.83
N THR A 547 8.85 16.64 -19.78
CA THR A 547 9.94 15.67 -19.92
C THR A 547 9.35 14.30 -20.20
N LEU A 548 9.83 13.62 -21.25
CA LEU A 548 9.47 12.23 -21.54
C LEU A 548 10.70 11.35 -21.44
N TYR A 549 10.59 10.27 -20.69
CA TYR A 549 11.58 9.21 -20.60
C TYR A 549 11.40 8.24 -21.75
N VAL A 550 12.51 7.88 -22.38
CA VAL A 550 12.55 6.99 -23.54
C VAL A 550 13.07 5.65 -23.06
N HIS A 551 12.32 4.59 -23.36
CA HIS A 551 12.70 3.22 -23.04
C HIS A 551 12.89 2.42 -24.32
N TYR A 552 13.86 1.51 -24.30
CA TYR A 552 14.07 0.48 -25.30
C TYR A 552 14.00 -0.90 -24.63
N LYS A 553 13.11 -1.77 -25.12
CA LYS A 553 12.82 -3.11 -24.55
C LYS A 553 12.65 -3.06 -23.03
N GLY A 554 11.92 -2.06 -22.55
CA GLY A 554 11.63 -1.83 -21.13
C GLY A 554 12.74 -1.17 -20.30
N SER A 555 13.93 -0.94 -20.86
CA SER A 555 15.05 -0.29 -20.15
C SER A 555 15.20 1.18 -20.54
N SER A 556 15.40 2.06 -19.56
CA SER A 556 15.58 3.50 -19.80
C SER A 556 16.87 3.77 -20.59
N ILE A 557 16.76 4.56 -21.67
CA ILE A 557 17.90 5.00 -22.49
C ILE A 557 18.18 6.49 -22.37
N GLY A 558 17.26 7.26 -21.77
CA GLY A 558 17.42 8.69 -21.53
C GLY A 558 16.06 9.40 -21.50
N SER A 559 16.09 10.73 -21.62
CA SER A 559 14.89 11.56 -21.68
C SER A 559 15.01 12.69 -22.69
N ILE A 560 13.86 13.16 -23.16
CA ILE A 560 13.69 14.34 -24.00
C ILE A 560 12.83 15.39 -23.31
N VAL A 561 12.93 16.63 -23.75
CA VAL A 561 11.93 17.67 -23.49
C VAL A 561 11.04 17.82 -24.72
N LEU A 562 9.76 17.47 -24.60
CA LEU A 562 8.76 17.76 -25.62
C LEU A 562 8.26 19.19 -25.42
N LYS A 563 8.26 20.01 -26.47
CA LYS A 563 7.83 21.41 -26.45
C LYS A 563 6.75 21.67 -27.49
N LYS A 564 5.69 22.36 -27.08
CA LYS A 564 4.66 22.90 -27.98
C LYS A 564 4.89 24.38 -28.22
N LYS A 565 5.00 24.79 -29.49
CA LYS A 565 5.08 26.19 -29.91
C LYS A 565 3.85 26.53 -30.76
N VAL A 566 3.08 27.53 -30.34
CA VAL A 566 1.93 28.04 -31.10
C VAL A 566 2.26 29.46 -31.56
N ASN A 567 2.34 29.66 -32.87
CA ASN A 567 2.61 30.97 -33.49
C ASN A 567 1.29 31.65 -33.88
N LEU A 568 1.29 32.98 -33.89
CA LEU A 568 0.20 33.76 -34.48
C LEU A 568 0.22 33.59 -36.01
N VAL A 569 -0.94 33.60 -36.64
CA VAL A 569 -1.04 33.67 -38.10
C VAL A 569 -0.60 35.06 -38.56
N GLN A 570 0.38 35.14 -39.44
CA GLN A 570 0.82 36.42 -40.00
C GLN A 570 -0.22 36.96 -40.98
N LEU A 571 -0.63 38.22 -40.80
CA LEU A 571 -1.54 38.88 -41.72
C LEU A 571 -0.89 39.13 -43.09
N ALA A 572 -1.71 39.17 -44.14
CA ALA A 572 -1.28 39.61 -45.46
C ALA A 572 -0.85 41.09 -45.44
N ALA A 573 0.17 41.43 -46.23
CA ALA A 573 0.55 42.83 -46.41
C ALA A 573 -0.59 43.62 -47.08
N PRO A 574 -0.85 44.89 -46.69
CA PRO A 574 -1.83 45.74 -47.37
C PRO A 574 -1.54 45.85 -48.87
N ALA A 575 -2.57 45.63 -49.70
CA ALA A 575 -2.49 45.76 -51.15
C ALA A 575 -2.95 47.15 -51.61
N ASP A 576 -2.75 47.47 -52.91
CA ASP A 576 -3.18 48.73 -53.55
C ASP A 576 -2.75 50.00 -52.81
N VAL A 577 -1.59 49.93 -52.15
CA VAL A 577 -1.01 51.04 -51.41
C VAL A 577 -0.67 52.16 -52.39
N LYS A 578 -1.31 53.33 -52.27
CA LYS A 578 -1.07 54.48 -53.15
C LYS A 578 -1.43 55.82 -52.49
N TRP A 579 -1.05 56.92 -53.12
CA TRP A 579 -1.56 58.24 -52.79
C TRP A 579 -2.95 58.46 -53.42
N ASP A 580 -3.87 59.10 -52.69
CA ASP A 580 -5.21 59.44 -53.15
C ASP A 580 -5.14 60.43 -54.32
N GLU A 581 -5.89 60.15 -55.39
CA GLU A 581 -5.88 60.94 -56.63
C GLU A 581 -6.62 62.28 -56.49
N THR A 582 -7.53 62.38 -55.51
CA THR A 582 -8.35 63.57 -55.26
C THR A 582 -7.77 64.42 -54.13
N VAL A 583 -7.27 63.79 -53.07
CA VAL A 583 -6.68 64.44 -51.89
C VAL A 583 -5.16 64.25 -51.88
N LYS A 584 -4.45 65.20 -52.48
CA LYS A 584 -2.97 65.18 -52.51
C LYS A 584 -2.39 65.19 -51.10
N GLY A 585 -1.70 64.12 -50.73
CA GLY A 585 -1.10 63.93 -49.40
C GLY A 585 -1.85 62.93 -48.52
N LYS A 586 -2.95 62.34 -49.01
CA LYS A 586 -3.65 61.24 -48.34
C LYS A 586 -3.16 59.89 -48.84
N ALA A 587 -2.72 59.04 -47.93
CA ALA A 587 -2.37 57.64 -48.18
C ALA A 587 -3.65 56.78 -48.21
N VAL A 588 -3.73 55.80 -49.11
CA VAL A 588 -4.84 54.83 -49.20
C VAL A 588 -4.31 53.42 -49.51
N TRP A 589 -5.01 52.39 -49.04
CA TRP A 589 -4.68 50.97 -49.26
C TRP A 589 -5.94 50.11 -49.22
N SER A 590 -5.85 48.85 -49.67
CA SER A 590 -6.93 47.86 -49.58
C SER A 590 -7.05 47.27 -48.18
N SER A 591 -8.27 46.97 -47.74
CA SER A 591 -8.48 46.34 -46.44
C SER A 591 -7.88 44.93 -46.38
N VAL A 592 -7.23 44.62 -45.26
CA VAL A 592 -6.67 43.30 -44.95
C VAL A 592 -7.65 42.54 -44.06
N ALA A 593 -8.04 41.34 -44.48
CA ALA A 593 -8.91 40.47 -43.70
C ALA A 593 -8.30 40.18 -42.32
N TYR A 594 -9.13 40.23 -41.27
CA TYR A 594 -8.74 39.97 -39.87
C TYR A 594 -7.78 41.00 -39.24
N ALA A 595 -7.45 42.09 -39.93
CA ALA A 595 -6.69 43.19 -39.33
C ALA A 595 -7.50 43.90 -38.23
N SER A 596 -6.88 44.12 -37.07
CA SER A 596 -7.45 44.92 -35.98
C SER A 596 -7.29 46.43 -36.22
N GLY A 597 -6.41 46.80 -37.16
CA GLY A 597 -6.07 48.16 -37.49
C GLY A 597 -4.89 48.25 -38.45
N TYR A 598 -4.33 49.45 -38.59
CA TYR A 598 -3.13 49.68 -39.40
C TYR A 598 -2.15 50.58 -38.68
N LYS A 599 -0.86 50.39 -38.95
CA LYS A 599 0.19 51.35 -38.59
C LYS A 599 0.77 51.94 -39.85
N VAL A 600 0.74 53.26 -39.97
CA VAL A 600 1.19 54.01 -41.14
C VAL A 600 2.31 54.95 -40.76
N GLN A 601 3.44 54.89 -41.45
CA GLN A 601 4.59 55.75 -41.24
C GLN A 601 4.86 56.57 -42.50
N LEU A 602 4.97 57.89 -42.35
CA LEU A 602 5.41 58.78 -43.42
C LEU A 602 6.94 58.83 -43.45
N TYR A 603 7.51 58.96 -44.64
CA TYR A 603 8.94 59.15 -44.85
C TYR A 603 9.17 60.33 -45.79
N LYS A 604 10.24 61.09 -45.54
CA LYS A 604 10.74 62.15 -46.41
C LYS A 604 12.19 61.83 -46.78
N ASP A 605 12.48 61.78 -48.08
CA ASP A 605 13.81 61.46 -48.62
C ASP A 605 14.40 60.16 -48.02
N GLY A 606 13.55 59.17 -47.77
CA GLY A 606 13.91 57.86 -47.20
C GLY A 606 14.02 57.81 -45.66
N SER A 607 13.88 58.93 -44.96
CA SER A 607 13.92 58.99 -43.49
C SER A 607 12.52 59.09 -42.89
N ALA A 608 12.27 58.39 -41.78
CA ALA A 608 10.96 58.43 -41.10
C ALA A 608 10.64 59.85 -40.62
N LEU A 609 9.51 60.39 -41.05
CA LEU A 609 9.02 61.71 -40.70
C LEU A 609 7.88 61.58 -39.68
N GLY A 610 8.16 61.94 -38.44
CA GLY A 610 7.22 61.79 -37.33
C GLY A 610 7.11 60.35 -36.80
N VAL A 611 6.14 60.11 -35.92
CA VAL A 611 5.87 58.78 -35.33
C VAL A 611 4.84 58.00 -36.16
N PRO A 612 4.85 56.65 -36.12
CA PRO A 612 3.84 55.86 -36.80
C PRO A 612 2.44 56.15 -36.27
N VAL A 613 1.48 56.32 -37.18
CA VAL A 613 0.08 56.55 -36.85
C VAL A 613 -0.63 55.21 -36.75
N THR A 614 -1.34 54.98 -35.65
CA THR A 614 -2.17 53.78 -35.46
C THR A 614 -3.63 54.08 -35.79
N LEU A 615 -4.25 53.23 -36.60
CA LEU A 615 -5.59 53.38 -37.14
C LEU A 615 -6.45 52.15 -36.81
N GLY A 616 -7.77 52.31 -36.77
CA GLY A 616 -8.70 51.20 -36.54
C GLY A 616 -8.92 50.33 -37.79
N ALA A 617 -9.52 49.14 -37.60
CA ALA A 617 -9.71 48.13 -38.66
C ALA A 617 -10.44 48.63 -39.94
N GLY A 618 -11.33 49.61 -39.80
CA GLY A 618 -12.12 50.17 -40.91
C GLY A 618 -11.42 51.29 -41.67
N GLU A 619 -10.27 51.77 -41.21
CA GLU A 619 -9.55 52.89 -41.80
C GLU A 619 -8.63 52.38 -42.92
N THR A 620 -8.98 52.70 -44.17
CA THR A 620 -8.20 52.31 -45.36
C THR A 620 -7.47 53.49 -46.00
N GLY A 621 -7.24 54.54 -45.20
CA GLY A 621 -6.45 55.69 -45.61
C GLY A 621 -6.14 56.64 -44.46
N TYR A 622 -5.10 57.45 -44.62
CA TYR A 622 -4.71 58.47 -43.65
C TYR A 622 -4.21 59.72 -44.35
N ASP A 623 -4.64 60.88 -43.86
CA ASP A 623 -4.31 62.17 -44.45
C ASP A 623 -3.06 62.78 -43.80
N PHE A 624 -1.94 62.79 -44.53
CA PHE A 624 -0.66 63.38 -44.11
C PHE A 624 -0.52 64.86 -44.53
N THR A 625 -1.58 65.48 -45.06
CA THR A 625 -1.52 66.82 -45.64
C THR A 625 -1.03 67.89 -44.66
N ALA A 626 -1.26 67.73 -43.36
CA ALA A 626 -0.76 68.66 -42.33
C ALA A 626 0.74 68.47 -42.03
N GLN A 627 1.28 67.27 -42.28
CA GLN A 627 2.65 66.86 -42.02
C GLN A 627 3.58 67.12 -43.22
N ILE A 628 3.02 67.17 -44.44
CA ILE A 628 3.72 67.53 -45.68
C ILE A 628 3.76 69.06 -45.81
N ALA A 629 4.65 69.70 -45.04
CA ALA A 629 4.79 71.17 -45.01
C ALA A 629 5.84 71.71 -46.01
N GLU A 630 6.87 70.93 -46.31
CA GLU A 630 8.00 71.33 -47.14
C GLU A 630 8.02 70.58 -48.46
N SER A 631 8.59 71.19 -49.51
CA SER A 631 8.84 70.48 -50.76
C SER A 631 9.82 69.33 -50.55
N GLY A 632 9.59 68.20 -51.21
CA GLY A 632 10.46 67.03 -51.11
C GLY A 632 9.83 65.78 -51.68
N ILE A 633 10.58 64.68 -51.62
CA ILE A 633 10.10 63.36 -52.03
C ILE A 633 9.55 62.65 -50.79
N TYR A 634 8.29 62.23 -50.85
CA TYR A 634 7.62 61.53 -49.75
C TYR A 634 7.20 60.12 -50.17
N THR A 635 7.39 59.17 -49.26
CA THR A 635 6.83 57.81 -49.31
C THR A 635 6.08 57.53 -48.02
N PHE A 636 5.25 56.49 -48.00
CA PHE A 636 4.71 55.96 -46.75
C PHE A 636 4.77 54.44 -46.75
N GLY A 637 4.85 53.88 -45.55
CA GLY A 637 4.74 52.45 -45.30
C GLY A 637 3.51 52.16 -44.45
N VAL A 638 2.81 51.08 -44.77
CA VAL A 638 1.62 50.63 -44.04
C VAL A 638 1.74 49.15 -43.68
N ARG A 639 1.45 48.84 -42.41
CA ARG A 639 1.32 47.47 -41.88
C ARG A 639 -0.09 47.27 -41.39
N ALA A 640 -0.69 46.11 -41.68
CA ALA A 640 -1.89 45.67 -40.99
C ALA A 640 -1.50 45.19 -39.58
N THR A 641 -2.20 45.70 -38.57
CA THR A 641 -1.99 45.33 -37.17
C THR A 641 -2.83 44.09 -36.84
N GLY A 642 -2.20 43.07 -36.26
CA GLY A 642 -2.87 41.89 -35.74
C GLY A 642 -3.65 42.18 -34.46
N ASP A 643 -4.48 41.24 -34.00
CA ASP A 643 -5.15 41.35 -32.70
C ASP A 643 -4.22 40.99 -31.52
N GLY A 644 -3.02 40.46 -31.82
CA GLY A 644 -2.05 40.01 -30.83
C GLY A 644 -2.42 38.71 -30.13
N SER A 645 -3.55 38.08 -30.49
CA SER A 645 -4.07 36.86 -29.86
C SER A 645 -4.19 35.70 -30.83
N THR A 646 -4.67 35.97 -32.04
CA THR A 646 -4.83 35.02 -33.14
C THR A 646 -3.93 35.39 -34.31
N TYR A 647 -3.84 36.69 -34.62
CA TYR A 647 -3.12 37.22 -35.76
C TYR A 647 -1.98 38.14 -35.34
N GLY A 648 -0.84 38.01 -35.99
CA GLY A 648 0.31 38.91 -35.87
C GLY A 648 0.32 39.97 -36.97
N ASP A 649 1.08 41.04 -36.76
CA ASP A 649 1.21 42.14 -37.74
C ASP A 649 1.71 41.62 -39.10
N SER A 650 1.21 42.24 -40.18
CA SER A 650 1.68 41.94 -41.53
C SER A 650 3.11 42.45 -41.77
N GLU A 651 3.71 42.02 -42.88
CA GLU A 651 4.83 42.76 -43.46
C GLU A 651 4.39 44.18 -43.88
N GLU A 652 5.36 45.08 -43.99
CA GLU A 652 5.13 46.45 -44.41
C GLU A 652 5.05 46.56 -45.92
N ALA A 653 3.98 47.17 -46.42
CA ALA A 653 3.86 47.55 -47.80
C ALA A 653 4.25 49.03 -47.95
N THR A 654 5.17 49.32 -48.88
CA THR A 654 5.66 50.68 -49.17
C THR A 654 5.28 51.08 -50.60
N ILE A 655 5.02 52.38 -50.81
CA ILE A 655 4.70 52.95 -52.11
C ILE A 655 5.92 53.56 -52.80
N GLU A 656 5.81 53.75 -54.12
CA GLU A 656 6.76 54.54 -54.90
C GLU A 656 6.79 56.03 -54.46
N PRO A 657 7.95 56.70 -54.60
CA PRO A 657 8.13 58.07 -54.11
C PRO A 657 7.31 59.09 -54.92
N MET A 658 6.61 59.99 -54.23
CA MET A 658 5.89 61.11 -54.85
C MET A 658 6.52 62.45 -54.45
N TYR A 659 6.76 63.31 -55.43
CA TYR A 659 7.25 64.66 -55.17
C TYR A 659 6.11 65.61 -54.82
N PHE A 660 6.23 66.29 -53.69
CA PHE A 660 5.31 67.35 -53.28
C PHE A 660 5.99 68.72 -53.44
N PRO A 661 5.42 69.66 -54.20
CA PRO A 661 5.96 71.01 -54.34
C PRO A 661 5.64 71.86 -53.10
N SER A 662 6.45 72.90 -52.85
CA SER A 662 6.27 73.82 -51.72
C SER A 662 4.91 74.53 -51.83
N ARG A 663 4.14 74.55 -50.74
CA ARG A 663 2.90 75.35 -50.68
C ARG A 663 3.25 76.85 -50.81
N PRO A 664 2.50 77.63 -51.61
CA PRO A 664 2.70 79.07 -51.70
C PRO A 664 2.36 79.79 -50.40
#